data_AF-A0A7Y5RZI4-F1
#
_entry.id   AF-A0A7Y5RZI4-F1
#
_cell.length_a   1.000
_cell.length_b   1.000
_cell.length_c   1.000
_cell.angle_alpha   90.00
_cell.angle_beta   90.00
_cell.angle_gamma   90.00
#
_symmetry.space_group_name_H-M   'P 1'
#
loop_
_entity.id
_entity.type
_entity.pdbx_description
1 polymer ?
#
loop_
_entity_poly.entity_id
_entity_poly.type
_entity_poly.pdbx_seq_one_letter_code
_entity_poly.pdbx_strand_id
1 'polypeptide(L)'
;MNDLLASLLETVSGVISSANDFLWGIHTFIALLGTGILFSVWSKFIQYRALTHGVSVIRGRYDDKNDPGAINHFQALSTALSGTVGLGNIGGVALAIGVGGPGALFWMWVTGFLGMAIKSVEVTLAMIYRDTTEPDNPHGGAMFVIDRGLGEKHPRYRVLARAIGIAFCITLLISTFTGGNMFQAWNVADITNQYFGMPQVFTGIILAFLTGLVIIGGIKRIGNVTGRLVPFMCGLYVVAGLVVLFIEAANVPALLLKVVQDAFNPNEAAGAFIGAGAWFGLTTGLRRSLFSNEAGQGSSPIAHSAAKTDEPVREGIVAGLEPFIDTCLVCTLTALVILATGTWDRGAVADIRGDVLLVRVIETPTDAEGTADGEKAPSEPRVAWIVEAPVTIDSLPTLPAPDSWEPGNGLFLLAEIPDNLNHDTASNRIRVTATIAVVADADLVEPRDESGAIQRAQREQRRRRLSEAGLEVGDKYVRWDVVSPDGPWQTPITPETQVRLLDKGVYRNFIGAALAAHAFDRAIPGLGKWLVTVAAWLFAYSTMISWAYYGEQGIIYIFRRRFIMTYKVIYCGLAVFVTLPGFITTTGQLENLADLGTGVMLFANLPIILFMGHQAMRAFRDYFSRLDSGRMESHAAPALTDVVEGRDVR
;
A
#
# COMPACT_ATOMS: atom_id res chain seq x y z
N MET A 1 28.17 -1.31 20.67
CA MET A 1 26.76 -0.92 20.88
C MET A 1 26.04 -0.78 19.55
N ASN A 2 26.68 -0.24 18.51
CA ASN A 2 26.13 -0.16 17.16
C ASN A 2 26.01 -1.54 16.48
N ASP A 3 26.96 -2.45 16.69
CA ASP A 3 26.96 -3.77 16.02
C ASP A 3 25.91 -4.72 16.58
N LEU A 4 25.70 -4.69 17.90
CA LEU A 4 24.63 -5.45 18.55
C LEU A 4 23.24 -4.93 18.15
N LEU A 5 23.12 -3.63 17.90
CA LEU A 5 21.92 -3.01 17.35
C LEU A 5 21.72 -3.41 15.88
N ALA A 6 22.78 -3.38 15.06
CA ALA A 6 22.74 -3.78 13.66
C ALA A 6 22.35 -5.25 13.50
N SER A 7 23.00 -6.15 14.22
CA SER A 7 22.70 -7.59 14.23
C SER A 7 21.28 -7.90 14.70
N LEU A 8 20.80 -7.18 15.73
CA LEU A 8 19.41 -7.29 16.17
C LEU A 8 18.43 -6.81 15.10
N LEU A 9 18.70 -5.68 14.45
CA LEU A 9 17.86 -5.14 13.38
C LEU A 9 17.82 -6.07 12.17
N GLU A 10 18.94 -6.67 11.79
CA GLU A 10 19.01 -7.63 10.70
C GLU A 10 18.22 -8.91 11.03
N THR A 11 18.38 -9.43 12.25
CA THR A 11 17.61 -10.58 12.75
C THR A 11 16.11 -10.28 12.73
N VAL A 12 15.70 -9.11 13.22
CA VAL A 12 14.30 -8.68 13.23
C VAL A 12 13.77 -8.55 11.80
N SER A 13 14.53 -7.94 10.90
CA SER A 13 14.17 -7.80 9.49
C SER A 13 13.98 -9.16 8.81
N GLY A 14 14.90 -10.11 9.06
CA GLY A 14 14.80 -11.46 8.53
C GLY A 14 13.54 -12.20 9.02
N VAL A 15 13.23 -12.08 10.31
CA VAL A 15 12.00 -12.66 10.90
C VAL A 15 10.74 -12.04 10.28
N ILE A 16 10.71 -10.72 10.10
CA ILE A 16 9.58 -10.03 9.46
C ILE A 16 9.41 -10.51 8.01
N SER A 17 10.51 -10.64 7.26
CA SER A 17 10.46 -11.13 5.88
C SER A 17 9.87 -12.54 5.81
N SER A 18 10.38 -13.48 6.61
CA SER A 18 9.86 -14.86 6.63
C SER A 18 8.39 -14.93 7.05
N ALA A 19 7.98 -14.08 8.00
CA ALA A 19 6.57 -13.98 8.40
C ALA A 19 5.70 -13.46 7.24
N ASN A 20 6.16 -12.44 6.51
CA ASN A 20 5.46 -11.93 5.34
C ASN A 20 5.35 -12.95 4.22
N ASP A 21 6.41 -13.71 3.95
CA ASP A 21 6.40 -14.77 2.92
C ASP A 21 5.34 -15.83 3.23
N PHE A 22 5.19 -16.19 4.51
CA PHE A 22 4.12 -17.07 4.95
C PHE A 22 2.76 -16.39 4.83
N LEU A 23 2.55 -15.23 5.46
CA LEU A 23 1.26 -14.54 5.50
C LEU A 23 0.73 -14.19 4.10
N TRP A 24 1.62 -13.87 3.17
CA TRP A 24 1.29 -13.52 1.79
C TRP A 24 1.60 -14.64 0.81
N GLY A 25 1.66 -15.88 1.31
CA GLY A 25 1.79 -17.09 0.53
C GLY A 25 0.50 -17.45 -0.21
N ILE A 26 0.61 -18.46 -1.07
CA ILE A 26 -0.48 -18.92 -1.94
C ILE A 26 -1.77 -19.28 -1.19
N HIS A 27 -1.66 -19.82 0.02
CA HIS A 27 -2.80 -20.25 0.81
C HIS A 27 -3.73 -19.09 1.21
N THR A 28 -3.17 -17.92 1.49
CA THR A 28 -3.92 -16.70 1.81
C THR A 28 -4.75 -16.24 0.62
N PHE A 29 -4.16 -16.26 -0.57
CA PHE A 29 -4.85 -15.89 -1.81
C PHE A 29 -6.00 -16.85 -2.14
N ILE A 30 -5.76 -18.16 -2.02
CA ILE A 30 -6.80 -19.17 -2.23
C ILE A 30 -7.93 -19.02 -1.21
N ALA A 31 -7.60 -18.84 0.07
CA ALA A 31 -8.58 -18.66 1.14
C ALA A 31 -9.45 -17.42 0.88
N LEU A 32 -8.85 -16.32 0.44
CA LEU A 32 -9.57 -15.09 0.20
C LEU A 32 -10.43 -15.14 -1.07
N LEU A 33 -9.88 -15.57 -2.20
CA LEU A 33 -10.67 -15.76 -3.43
C LEU A 33 -11.81 -16.75 -3.19
N GLY A 34 -11.53 -17.85 -2.50
CA GLY A 34 -12.53 -18.84 -2.11
C GLY A 34 -13.62 -18.27 -1.22
N THR A 35 -13.26 -17.43 -0.24
CA THR A 35 -14.22 -16.75 0.64
C THR A 35 -15.09 -15.77 -0.14
N GLY A 36 -14.48 -14.98 -1.03
CA GLY A 36 -15.20 -14.05 -1.88
C GLY A 36 -16.18 -14.74 -2.83
N ILE A 37 -15.76 -15.84 -3.47
CA ILE A 37 -16.64 -16.67 -4.31
C ILE A 37 -17.77 -17.26 -3.48
N LEU A 38 -17.44 -17.86 -2.32
CA LEU A 38 -18.41 -18.45 -1.40
C LEU A 38 -19.49 -17.44 -1.01
N PHE A 39 -19.10 -16.26 -0.53
CA PHE A 39 -20.05 -15.24 -0.11
C PHE A 39 -20.79 -14.60 -1.27
N SER A 40 -20.16 -14.45 -2.45
CA SER A 40 -20.86 -14.01 -3.66
C SER A 40 -22.00 -14.96 -4.02
N VAL A 41 -21.74 -16.27 -4.06
CA VAL A 41 -22.75 -17.28 -4.39
C VAL A 41 -23.80 -17.39 -3.28
N TRP A 42 -23.39 -17.48 -2.01
CA TRP A 42 -24.29 -17.71 -0.88
C TRP A 42 -25.24 -16.53 -0.64
N SER A 43 -24.75 -15.30 -0.83
CA SER A 43 -25.57 -14.09 -0.75
C SER A 43 -26.44 -13.82 -1.98
N LYS A 44 -26.32 -14.66 -3.04
CA LYS A 44 -26.96 -14.47 -4.35
C LYS A 44 -26.52 -13.17 -5.04
N PHE A 45 -25.22 -12.97 -5.15
CA PHE A 45 -24.55 -11.82 -5.77
C PHE A 45 -24.93 -10.49 -5.12
N ILE A 46 -24.61 -10.34 -3.83
CA ILE A 46 -24.82 -9.10 -3.07
C ILE A 46 -24.21 -7.87 -3.72
N GLN A 47 -23.20 -8.01 -4.59
CA GLN A 47 -22.61 -6.92 -5.36
C GLN A 47 -23.66 -6.12 -6.12
N TYR A 48 -24.66 -6.79 -6.71
CA TYR A 48 -25.76 -6.12 -7.39
C TYR A 48 -26.59 -5.25 -6.42
N ARG A 49 -26.87 -5.77 -5.22
CA ARG A 49 -27.60 -5.03 -4.17
C ARG A 49 -26.79 -3.87 -3.63
N ALA A 50 -25.46 -4.00 -3.51
CA ALA A 50 -24.58 -2.89 -3.16
C ALA A 50 -24.68 -1.75 -4.18
N LEU A 51 -24.55 -2.06 -5.47
CA LEU A 51 -24.58 -1.06 -6.55
C LEU A 51 -25.97 -0.47 -6.84
N THR A 52 -27.05 -1.06 -6.32
CA THR A 52 -28.43 -0.57 -6.53
C THR A 52 -29.04 -0.03 -5.25
N HIS A 53 -29.32 -0.91 -4.29
CA HIS A 53 -29.90 -0.56 -3.00
C HIS A 53 -28.92 0.22 -2.13
N GLY A 54 -27.65 -0.17 -2.08
CA GLY A 54 -26.61 0.56 -1.32
C GLY A 54 -26.49 2.02 -1.74
N VAL A 55 -26.58 2.31 -3.04
CA VAL A 55 -26.61 3.69 -3.57
C VAL A 55 -27.84 4.47 -3.08
N SER A 56 -28.98 3.79 -2.91
CA SER A 56 -30.20 4.40 -2.38
C SER A 56 -30.09 4.68 -0.87
N VAL A 57 -29.43 3.80 -0.13
CA VAL A 57 -29.16 3.96 1.30
C VAL A 57 -28.23 5.14 1.56
N ILE A 58 -27.08 5.25 0.87
CA ILE A 58 -26.17 6.39 1.06
C ILE A 58 -26.74 7.72 0.58
N ARG A 59 -27.84 7.71 -0.18
CA ARG A 59 -28.59 8.92 -0.54
C ARG A 59 -29.57 9.35 0.55
N GLY A 60 -29.57 8.68 1.69
CA GLY A 60 -30.39 9.01 2.84
C GLY A 60 -31.83 8.54 2.74
N ARG A 61 -32.21 7.62 1.84
CA ARG A 61 -33.64 7.25 1.64
C ARG A 61 -34.24 6.39 2.76
N TYR A 62 -33.39 5.80 3.58
CA TYR A 62 -33.74 4.84 4.63
C TYR A 62 -33.18 5.29 5.98
N ASP A 63 -32.96 6.59 6.13
CA ASP A 63 -32.29 7.17 7.29
C ASP A 63 -33.35 7.56 8.32
N ASP A 64 -33.17 7.14 9.57
CA ASP A 64 -34.01 7.57 10.69
C ASP A 64 -33.15 8.25 11.76
N LYS A 65 -33.55 9.45 12.17
CA LYS A 65 -32.90 10.20 13.24
C LYS A 65 -32.95 9.49 14.60
N ASN A 66 -33.93 8.61 14.80
CA ASN A 66 -34.13 7.84 16.01
C ASN A 66 -33.26 6.57 16.07
N ASP A 67 -32.65 6.17 14.94
CA ASP A 67 -31.77 5.01 14.90
C ASP A 67 -30.49 5.22 15.71
N PRO A 68 -29.96 4.16 16.35
CA PRO A 68 -28.73 4.25 17.12
C PRO A 68 -27.51 4.45 16.20
N GLY A 69 -26.64 5.38 16.57
CA GLY A 69 -25.38 5.66 15.88
C GLY A 69 -25.03 7.15 15.91
N ALA A 70 -23.85 7.49 15.39
CA ALA A 70 -23.28 8.83 15.50
C ALA A 70 -23.32 9.63 14.18
N ILE A 71 -23.25 8.94 13.04
CA ILE A 71 -23.13 9.54 11.69
C ILE A 71 -24.06 8.83 10.70
N ASN A 72 -24.46 9.47 9.59
CA ASN A 72 -25.28 8.81 8.58
C ASN A 72 -24.47 7.79 7.74
N HIS A 73 -25.17 7.03 6.89
CA HIS A 73 -24.57 6.03 6.01
C HIS A 73 -23.52 6.61 5.05
N PHE A 74 -23.75 7.82 4.53
CA PHE A 74 -22.82 8.48 3.62
C PHE A 74 -21.49 8.85 4.30
N GLN A 75 -21.56 9.38 5.52
CA GLN A 75 -20.40 9.74 6.33
C GLN A 75 -19.67 8.50 6.82
N ALA A 76 -20.39 7.43 7.15
CA ALA A 76 -19.79 6.15 7.50
C ALA A 76 -19.02 5.55 6.32
N LEU A 77 -19.64 5.47 5.13
CA LEU A 77 -18.96 5.05 3.89
C LEU A 77 -17.79 5.96 3.56
N SER A 78 -17.95 7.28 3.65
CA SER A 78 -16.86 8.23 3.37
C SER A 78 -15.71 8.06 4.35
N THR A 79 -15.99 7.78 5.62
CA THR A 79 -14.95 7.51 6.63
C THR A 79 -14.25 6.17 6.37
N ALA A 80 -14.98 5.15 5.94
CA ALA A 80 -14.37 3.87 5.57
C ALA A 80 -13.50 4.01 4.31
N LEU A 81 -14.05 4.68 3.28
CA LEU A 81 -13.36 5.00 2.03
C LEU A 81 -12.12 5.87 2.22
N SER A 82 -12.10 6.82 3.17
CA SER A 82 -10.86 7.56 3.41
C SER A 82 -9.74 6.67 3.91
N GLY A 83 -10.04 5.57 4.62
CA GLY A 83 -9.07 4.59 5.07
C GLY A 83 -8.51 3.70 3.96
N THR A 84 -9.34 3.36 2.97
CA THR A 84 -8.99 2.46 1.85
C THR A 84 -8.44 3.22 0.63
N VAL A 85 -9.07 4.35 0.29
CA VAL A 85 -8.65 5.24 -0.81
C VAL A 85 -7.55 6.18 -0.32
N GLY A 86 -6.31 5.71 -0.44
CA GLY A 86 -5.10 6.39 0.01
C GLY A 86 -4.00 6.41 -1.05
N LEU A 87 -2.76 6.72 -0.64
CA LEU A 87 -1.62 6.70 -1.56
C LEU A 87 -1.36 5.33 -2.19
N GLY A 88 -1.87 4.26 -1.59
CA GLY A 88 -1.85 2.93 -2.19
C GLY A 88 -2.54 2.88 -3.56
N ASN A 89 -3.64 3.62 -3.76
CA ASN A 89 -4.38 3.66 -5.03
C ASN A 89 -3.65 4.38 -6.15
N ILE A 90 -2.67 5.21 -5.79
CA ILE A 90 -1.83 5.96 -6.71
C ILE A 90 -0.50 5.20 -6.85
N GLY A 91 0.32 5.23 -5.81
CA GLY A 91 1.67 4.67 -5.85
C GLY A 91 1.73 3.16 -5.78
N GLY A 92 0.91 2.54 -4.94
CA GLY A 92 0.86 1.08 -4.87
C GLY A 92 0.41 0.47 -6.20
N VAL A 93 -0.62 1.03 -6.84
CA VAL A 93 -1.07 0.57 -8.16
C VAL A 93 0.02 0.77 -9.20
N ALA A 94 0.72 1.89 -9.16
CA ALA A 94 1.83 2.12 -10.07
C ALA A 94 2.94 1.07 -9.92
N LEU A 95 3.27 0.70 -8.69
CA LEU A 95 4.20 -0.40 -8.41
C LEU A 95 3.67 -1.74 -8.95
N ALA A 96 2.40 -2.05 -8.68
CA ALA A 96 1.77 -3.29 -9.12
C ALA A 96 1.77 -3.45 -10.65
N ILE A 97 1.47 -2.37 -11.40
CA ILE A 97 1.50 -2.39 -12.86
C ILE A 97 2.95 -2.37 -13.39
N GLY A 98 3.85 -1.61 -12.77
CA GLY A 98 5.25 -1.53 -13.17
C GLY A 98 6.05 -2.82 -12.96
N VAL A 99 5.55 -3.74 -12.12
CA VAL A 99 6.19 -5.01 -11.77
C VAL A 99 5.38 -6.21 -12.28
N GLY A 100 4.06 -6.23 -12.04
CA GLY A 100 3.17 -7.32 -12.46
C GLY A 100 2.59 -7.17 -13.88
N GLY A 101 2.81 -6.02 -14.53
CA GLY A 101 2.31 -5.74 -15.88
C GLY A 101 0.79 -5.54 -15.96
N PRO A 102 0.23 -5.50 -17.18
CA PRO A 102 -1.19 -5.25 -17.42
C PRO A 102 -2.11 -6.33 -16.83
N GLY A 103 -1.66 -7.59 -16.78
CA GLY A 103 -2.41 -8.71 -16.22
C GLY A 103 -2.76 -8.55 -14.74
N ALA A 104 -1.95 -7.82 -13.98
CA ALA A 104 -2.24 -7.51 -12.58
C ALA A 104 -3.55 -6.72 -12.42
N LEU A 105 -3.89 -5.85 -13.37
CA LEU A 105 -5.13 -5.06 -13.33
C LEU A 105 -6.39 -5.95 -13.41
N PHE A 106 -6.37 -6.99 -14.24
CA PHE A 106 -7.49 -7.93 -14.32
C PHE A 106 -7.75 -8.60 -12.97
N TRP A 107 -6.68 -9.06 -12.31
CA TRP A 107 -6.77 -9.71 -11.01
C TRP A 107 -7.15 -8.73 -9.89
N MET A 108 -6.81 -7.45 -10.01
CA MET A 108 -7.35 -6.39 -9.16
C MET A 108 -8.88 -6.25 -9.34
N TRP A 109 -9.43 -6.35 -10.56
CA TRP A 109 -10.89 -6.31 -10.76
C TRP A 109 -11.59 -7.52 -10.14
N VAL A 110 -11.06 -8.72 -10.36
CA VAL A 110 -11.63 -9.96 -9.78
C VAL A 110 -11.69 -9.86 -8.27
N THR A 111 -10.59 -9.44 -7.65
CA THR A 111 -10.50 -9.31 -6.19
C THR A 111 -11.33 -8.17 -5.65
N GLY A 112 -11.42 -7.02 -6.33
CA GLY A 112 -12.32 -5.93 -5.97
C GLY A 112 -13.78 -6.38 -5.97
N PHE A 113 -14.22 -7.05 -7.04
CA PHE A 113 -15.58 -7.56 -7.18
C PHE A 113 -15.94 -8.62 -6.11
N LEU A 114 -15.03 -9.57 -5.85
CA LEU A 114 -15.21 -10.57 -4.79
C LEU A 114 -15.14 -9.93 -3.40
N GLY A 115 -14.29 -8.93 -3.23
CA GLY A 115 -14.11 -8.14 -2.01
C GLY A 115 -15.39 -7.43 -1.60
N MET A 116 -16.22 -6.98 -2.54
CA MET A 116 -17.55 -6.40 -2.24
C MET A 116 -18.41 -7.36 -1.40
N ALA A 117 -18.40 -8.66 -1.72
CA ALA A 117 -19.17 -9.65 -0.98
C ALA A 117 -18.56 -9.94 0.40
N ILE A 118 -17.23 -10.05 0.48
CA ILE A 118 -16.51 -10.22 1.75
C ILE A 118 -16.83 -9.06 2.70
N LYS A 119 -16.67 -7.83 2.21
CA LYS A 119 -16.89 -6.62 2.99
C LYS A 119 -18.35 -6.50 3.45
N SER A 120 -19.31 -6.83 2.57
CA SER A 120 -20.72 -6.81 2.94
C SER A 120 -21.03 -7.74 4.11
N VAL A 121 -20.45 -8.93 4.13
CA VAL A 121 -20.59 -9.89 5.24
C VAL A 121 -19.89 -9.40 6.50
N GLU A 122 -18.65 -8.94 6.36
CA GLU A 122 -17.80 -8.47 7.44
C GLU A 122 -18.46 -7.32 8.22
N VAL A 123 -18.96 -6.31 7.51
CA VAL A 123 -19.65 -5.17 8.10
C VAL A 123 -21.01 -5.56 8.67
N THR A 124 -21.77 -6.42 8.00
CA THR A 124 -23.04 -6.92 8.57
C THR A 124 -22.82 -7.61 9.91
N LEU A 125 -21.78 -8.45 10.02
CA LEU A 125 -21.43 -9.11 11.28
C LEU A 125 -21.04 -8.09 12.36
N ALA A 126 -20.20 -7.10 12.03
CA ALA A 126 -19.85 -6.06 12.99
C ALA A 126 -21.09 -5.29 13.46
N MET A 127 -22.00 -4.95 12.56
CA MET A 127 -23.25 -4.26 12.88
C MET A 127 -24.21 -5.11 13.74
N ILE A 128 -24.20 -6.43 13.61
CA ILE A 128 -24.95 -7.34 14.49
C ILE A 128 -24.39 -7.32 15.93
N TYR A 129 -23.08 -7.17 16.08
CA TYR A 129 -22.38 -7.30 17.37
C TYR A 129 -21.88 -5.98 17.97
N ARG A 130 -22.08 -4.85 17.30
CA ARG A 130 -21.61 -3.55 17.76
C ARG A 130 -22.23 -3.16 19.10
N ASP A 131 -21.51 -2.34 19.84
CA ASP A 131 -21.94 -1.72 21.07
C ASP A 131 -22.51 -0.33 20.79
N THR A 132 -23.79 -0.15 21.11
CA THR A 132 -24.51 1.13 21.01
C THR A 132 -24.95 1.66 22.37
N THR A 133 -24.36 1.17 23.47
CA THR A 133 -24.65 1.66 24.84
C THR A 133 -24.39 3.16 24.97
N GLU A 134 -23.42 3.69 24.22
CA GLU A 134 -23.23 5.11 23.99
C GLU A 134 -23.53 5.42 22.52
N PRO A 135 -24.77 5.82 22.16
CA PRO A 135 -25.18 6.02 20.78
C PRO A 135 -24.33 7.04 20.01
N ASP A 136 -23.79 8.03 20.70
CA ASP A 136 -22.91 9.06 20.14
C ASP A 136 -21.47 8.61 19.89
N ASN A 137 -21.09 7.44 20.41
CA ASN A 137 -19.77 6.84 20.24
C ASN A 137 -19.85 5.30 20.24
N PRO A 138 -20.52 4.69 19.25
CA PRO A 138 -20.68 3.26 19.18
C PRO A 138 -19.34 2.58 18.87
N HIS A 139 -19.19 1.33 19.33
CA HIS A 139 -17.97 0.55 19.17
C HIS A 139 -18.25 -0.73 18.40
N GLY A 140 -17.41 -1.06 17.42
CA GLY A 140 -17.56 -2.30 16.67
C GLY A 140 -16.32 -2.61 15.85
N GLY A 141 -16.34 -3.74 15.15
CA GLY A 141 -15.19 -4.29 14.45
C GLY A 141 -15.02 -5.80 14.69
N ALA A 142 -14.05 -6.41 14.02
CA ALA A 142 -13.79 -7.85 14.10
C ALA A 142 -13.58 -8.37 15.53
N MET A 143 -12.92 -7.58 16.38
CA MET A 143 -12.71 -7.89 17.81
C MET A 143 -14.03 -8.05 18.57
N PHE A 144 -15.03 -7.21 18.30
CA PHE A 144 -16.35 -7.30 18.92
C PHE A 144 -17.17 -8.47 18.37
N VAL A 145 -17.02 -8.76 17.07
CA VAL A 145 -17.68 -9.91 16.43
C VAL A 145 -17.25 -11.22 17.10
N ILE A 146 -15.95 -11.44 17.31
CA ILE A 146 -15.48 -12.68 17.94
C ILE A 146 -15.81 -12.72 19.44
N ASP A 147 -15.59 -11.63 20.18
CA ASP A 147 -15.78 -11.60 21.63
C ASP A 147 -17.26 -11.81 22.02
N ARG A 148 -18.18 -11.12 21.34
CA ARG A 148 -19.63 -11.28 21.60
C ARG A 148 -20.25 -12.46 20.87
N GLY A 149 -19.80 -12.71 19.65
CA GLY A 149 -20.36 -13.77 18.82
C GLY A 149 -20.04 -15.19 19.28
N LEU A 150 -18.83 -15.39 19.82
CA LEU A 150 -18.38 -16.68 20.34
C LEU A 150 -18.19 -16.65 21.86
N GLY A 151 -17.53 -15.60 22.38
CA GLY A 151 -17.11 -15.53 23.77
C GLY A 151 -18.26 -15.36 24.77
N GLU A 152 -19.24 -14.50 24.47
CA GLU A 152 -20.42 -14.29 25.33
C GLU A 152 -21.44 -15.44 25.22
N LYS A 153 -21.52 -16.12 24.07
CA LYS A 153 -22.46 -17.24 23.86
C LYS A 153 -22.04 -18.51 24.59
N HIS A 154 -20.74 -18.75 24.77
CA HIS A 154 -20.24 -19.98 25.37
C HIS A 154 -19.05 -19.73 26.33
N PRO A 155 -19.22 -19.99 27.65
CA PRO A 155 -18.17 -19.75 28.65
C PRO A 155 -16.83 -20.43 28.34
N ARG A 156 -16.86 -21.60 27.67
CA ARG A 156 -15.67 -22.37 27.26
C ARG A 156 -14.79 -21.61 26.26
N TYR A 157 -15.37 -20.78 25.40
CA TYR A 157 -14.65 -20.09 24.33
C TYR A 157 -14.34 -18.63 24.66
N ARG A 158 -14.83 -18.11 25.79
CA ARG A 158 -14.65 -16.71 26.21
C ARG A 158 -13.18 -16.27 26.23
N VAL A 159 -12.29 -17.09 26.80
CA VAL A 159 -10.86 -16.76 26.89
C VAL A 159 -10.22 -16.75 25.50
N LEU A 160 -10.53 -17.75 24.67
CA LEU A 160 -10.01 -17.84 23.31
C LEU A 160 -10.50 -16.69 22.43
N ALA A 161 -11.80 -16.39 22.46
CA ALA A 161 -12.40 -15.30 21.69
C ALA A 161 -11.77 -13.95 22.06
N ARG A 162 -11.61 -13.68 23.36
CA ARG A 162 -10.95 -12.47 23.83
C ARG A 162 -9.49 -12.40 23.42
N ALA A 163 -8.76 -13.53 23.46
CA ALA A 163 -7.38 -13.59 23.00
C ALA A 163 -7.26 -13.27 21.50
N ILE A 164 -8.15 -13.83 20.67
CA ILE A 164 -8.21 -13.51 19.23
C ILE A 164 -8.51 -12.02 19.02
N GLY A 165 -9.48 -11.45 19.74
CA GLY A 165 -9.80 -10.03 19.65
C GLY A 165 -8.65 -9.11 20.08
N ILE A 166 -7.89 -9.49 21.13
CA ILE A 166 -6.68 -8.75 21.55
C ILE A 166 -5.59 -8.85 20.49
N ALA A 167 -5.34 -10.05 19.95
CA ALA A 167 -4.35 -10.25 18.89
C ALA A 167 -4.68 -9.41 17.65
N PHE A 168 -5.96 -9.39 17.24
CA PHE A 168 -6.44 -8.52 16.17
C PHE A 168 -6.20 -7.03 16.46
N CYS A 169 -6.46 -6.57 17.68
CA CYS A 169 -6.24 -5.16 18.02
C CYS A 169 -4.75 -4.78 18.05
N ILE A 170 -3.85 -5.68 18.44
CA ILE A 170 -2.41 -5.44 18.37
C ILE A 170 -1.97 -5.25 16.92
N THR A 171 -2.43 -6.11 16.02
CA THR A 171 -2.04 -6.05 14.61
C THR A 171 -2.69 -4.87 13.90
N LEU A 172 -3.93 -4.53 14.25
CA LEU A 172 -4.60 -3.30 13.84
C LEU A 172 -3.76 -2.07 14.22
N LEU A 173 -3.22 -2.01 15.45
CA LEU A 173 -2.39 -0.89 15.90
C LEU A 173 -1.06 -0.82 15.13
N ILE A 174 -0.43 -1.97 14.84
CA ILE A 174 0.77 -2.02 14.00
C ILE A 174 0.47 -1.44 12.62
N SER A 175 -0.55 -1.96 11.93
CA SER A 175 -0.99 -1.46 10.61
C SER A 175 -1.36 0.02 10.63
N THR A 176 -1.99 0.47 11.72
CA THR A 176 -2.36 1.87 11.91
C THR A 176 -1.15 2.79 11.96
N PHE A 177 -0.11 2.41 12.71
CA PHE A 177 1.11 3.20 12.80
C PHE A 177 1.94 3.13 11.52
N THR A 178 1.92 2.00 10.81
CA THR A 178 2.76 1.79 9.64
C THR A 178 2.07 2.23 8.36
N GLY A 179 1.16 1.41 7.83
CA GLY A 179 0.42 1.68 6.59
C GLY A 179 -0.52 2.88 6.67
N GLY A 180 -1.19 3.04 7.83
CA GLY A 180 -2.14 4.12 8.05
C GLY A 180 -1.52 5.49 8.36
N ASN A 181 -0.22 5.56 8.71
CA ASN A 181 0.43 6.80 9.14
C ASN A 181 1.81 6.99 8.51
N MET A 182 2.80 6.19 8.93
CA MET A 182 4.20 6.37 8.53
C MET A 182 4.37 6.30 7.02
N PHE A 183 3.77 5.30 6.37
CA PHE A 183 3.79 5.14 4.91
C PHE A 183 3.14 6.31 4.18
N GLN A 184 2.01 6.83 4.69
CA GLN A 184 1.31 7.96 4.09
C GLN A 184 2.14 9.23 4.20
N ALA A 185 2.61 9.56 5.42
CA ALA A 185 3.38 10.77 5.68
C ALA A 185 4.69 10.81 4.89
N TRP A 186 5.41 9.68 4.84
CA TRP A 186 6.66 9.57 4.09
C TRP A 186 6.46 9.76 2.58
N ASN A 187 5.48 9.09 1.97
CA ASN A 187 5.25 9.20 0.52
C ASN A 187 4.84 10.61 0.10
N VAL A 188 4.00 11.31 0.88
CA VAL A 188 3.68 12.72 0.61
C VAL A 188 4.92 13.59 0.74
N ALA A 189 5.76 13.34 1.76
CA ALA A 189 6.98 14.08 1.97
C ALA A 189 7.97 13.89 0.81
N ASP A 190 8.11 12.66 0.32
CA ASP A 190 8.96 12.30 -0.82
C ASP A 190 8.50 12.98 -2.11
N ILE A 191 7.23 12.81 -2.53
CA ILE A 191 6.74 13.44 -3.76
C ILE A 191 6.80 14.97 -3.70
N THR A 192 6.53 15.57 -2.53
CA THR A 192 6.60 17.02 -2.36
C THR A 192 8.05 17.51 -2.41
N ASN A 193 9.00 16.74 -1.87
CA ASN A 193 10.41 17.04 -1.99
C ASN A 193 10.89 16.95 -3.45
N GLN A 194 10.54 15.89 -4.18
CA GLN A 194 10.98 15.69 -5.56
C GLN A 194 10.50 16.79 -6.50
N TYR A 195 9.24 17.23 -6.39
CA TYR A 195 8.67 18.22 -7.30
C TYR A 195 8.87 19.68 -6.89
N PHE A 196 9.02 19.95 -5.59
CA PHE A 196 9.06 21.32 -5.04
C PHE A 196 10.30 21.62 -4.19
N GLY A 197 11.18 20.64 -3.95
CA GLY A 197 12.38 20.80 -3.12
C GLY A 197 12.09 21.02 -1.63
N MET A 198 10.84 20.80 -1.19
CA MET A 198 10.46 21.08 0.20
C MET A 198 11.08 20.04 1.15
N PRO A 199 11.75 20.44 2.24
CA PRO A 199 12.28 19.49 3.21
C PRO A 199 11.17 18.62 3.82
N GLN A 200 11.39 17.31 3.84
CA GLN A 200 10.38 16.31 4.22
C GLN A 200 9.75 16.54 5.59
N VAL A 201 10.52 17.02 6.57
CA VAL A 201 10.05 17.30 7.94
C VAL A 201 8.89 18.28 7.98
N PHE A 202 8.88 19.29 7.09
CA PHE A 202 7.79 20.26 7.04
C PHE A 202 6.48 19.59 6.61
N THR A 203 6.53 18.66 5.66
CA THR A 203 5.37 17.85 5.26
C THR A 203 4.82 17.08 6.46
N GLY A 204 5.69 16.39 7.21
CA GLY A 204 5.29 15.62 8.39
C GLY A 204 4.64 16.49 9.47
N ILE A 205 5.18 17.67 9.75
CA ILE A 205 4.61 18.63 10.72
C ILE A 205 3.22 19.09 10.28
N ILE A 206 3.05 19.46 9.01
CA ILE A 206 1.76 19.92 8.48
C ILE A 206 0.73 18.78 8.56
N LEU A 207 1.08 17.56 8.11
CA LEU A 207 0.18 16.40 8.17
C LEU A 207 -0.20 16.05 9.62
N ALA A 208 0.76 16.07 10.55
CA ALA A 208 0.52 15.82 11.96
C ALA A 208 -0.44 16.85 12.56
N PHE A 209 -0.24 18.13 12.25
CA PHE A 209 -1.09 19.22 12.72
C PHE A 209 -2.51 19.11 12.16
N LEU A 210 -2.67 18.97 10.84
CA LEU A 210 -3.97 18.83 10.18
C LEU A 210 -4.73 17.60 10.70
N THR A 211 -4.05 16.46 10.80
CA THR A 211 -4.65 15.22 11.32
C THR A 211 -5.12 15.41 12.76
N GLY A 212 -4.29 16.03 13.61
CA GLY A 212 -4.63 16.37 15.00
C GLY A 212 -5.92 17.20 15.12
N LEU A 213 -6.10 18.22 14.28
CA LEU A 213 -7.31 19.06 14.28
C LEU A 213 -8.60 18.27 14.08
N VAL A 214 -8.56 17.17 13.34
CA VAL A 214 -9.72 16.33 13.04
C VAL A 214 -9.92 15.26 14.09
N ILE A 215 -8.89 14.46 14.36
CA ILE A 215 -9.02 13.24 15.17
C ILE A 215 -9.35 13.56 16.63
N ILE A 216 -8.94 14.74 17.15
CA ILE A 216 -9.30 15.18 18.51
C ILE A 216 -10.83 15.35 18.67
N GLY A 217 -11.55 15.68 17.59
CA GLY A 217 -13.00 15.88 17.62
C GLY A 217 -13.85 14.60 17.61
N GLY A 218 -13.23 13.42 17.54
CA GLY A 218 -13.93 12.12 17.55
C GLY A 218 -14.73 11.84 16.27
N ILE A 219 -15.52 10.75 16.29
CA ILE A 219 -16.15 10.18 15.09
C ILE A 219 -17.08 11.14 14.35
N LYS A 220 -17.80 12.02 15.05
CA LYS A 220 -18.67 13.03 14.40
C LYS A 220 -17.88 14.06 13.59
N ARG A 221 -16.73 14.54 14.12
CA ARG A 221 -15.86 15.46 13.37
C ARG A 221 -15.20 14.74 12.20
N ILE A 222 -14.76 13.50 12.43
CA ILE A 222 -14.17 12.65 11.38
C ILE A 222 -15.16 12.49 10.23
N GLY A 223 -16.38 11.98 10.49
CA GLY A 223 -17.42 11.79 9.47
C GLY A 223 -17.78 13.08 8.72
N ASN A 224 -17.83 14.21 9.42
CA ASN A 224 -18.10 15.52 8.81
C ASN A 224 -16.96 15.98 7.87
N VAL A 225 -15.70 15.70 8.22
CA VAL A 225 -14.54 16.05 7.37
C VAL A 225 -14.44 15.09 6.19
N THR A 226 -14.46 13.77 6.45
CA THR A 226 -14.33 12.73 5.42
C THR A 226 -15.48 12.79 4.41
N GLY A 227 -16.71 13.07 4.87
CA GLY A 227 -17.88 13.26 4.00
C GLY A 227 -17.71 14.38 2.96
N ARG A 228 -16.89 15.41 3.21
CA ARG A 228 -16.57 16.44 2.21
C ARG A 228 -15.28 16.13 1.46
N LEU A 229 -14.25 15.66 2.18
CA LEU A 229 -12.91 15.43 1.66
C LEU A 229 -12.88 14.30 0.62
N VAL A 230 -13.51 13.16 0.92
CA VAL A 230 -13.43 11.96 0.09
C VAL A 230 -14.11 12.14 -1.28
N PRO A 231 -15.35 12.64 -1.37
CA PRO A 231 -15.96 12.90 -2.68
C PRO A 231 -15.16 13.89 -3.52
N PHE A 232 -14.59 14.93 -2.88
CA PHE A 232 -13.77 15.92 -3.55
C PHE A 232 -12.47 15.30 -4.10
N MET A 233 -11.71 14.58 -3.28
CA MET A 233 -10.43 14.00 -3.70
C MET A 233 -10.62 12.90 -4.76
N CYS A 234 -11.62 12.03 -4.61
CA CYS A 234 -11.96 11.02 -5.60
C CYS A 234 -12.45 11.67 -6.90
N GLY A 235 -13.33 12.67 -6.82
CA GLY A 235 -13.83 13.39 -7.98
C GLY A 235 -12.73 14.09 -8.77
N LEU A 236 -11.83 14.80 -8.07
CA LEU A 236 -10.65 15.45 -8.68
C LEU A 236 -9.81 14.43 -9.46
N TYR A 237 -9.47 13.31 -8.81
CA TYR A 237 -8.61 12.29 -9.41
C TYR A 237 -9.30 11.56 -10.56
N VAL A 238 -10.60 11.25 -10.43
CA VAL A 238 -11.39 10.60 -11.48
C VAL A 238 -11.49 11.48 -12.72
N VAL A 239 -11.81 12.76 -12.56
CA VAL A 239 -11.90 13.71 -13.68
C VAL A 239 -10.58 13.80 -14.42
N ALA A 240 -9.47 13.93 -13.69
CA ALA A 240 -8.16 14.00 -14.33
C ALA A 240 -7.76 12.71 -15.04
N GLY A 241 -8.01 11.55 -14.43
CA GLY A 241 -7.77 10.25 -15.06
C GLY A 241 -8.58 10.10 -16.34
N LEU A 242 -9.86 10.47 -16.32
CA LEU A 242 -10.72 10.44 -17.51
C LEU A 242 -10.25 11.39 -18.62
N VAL A 243 -9.72 12.57 -18.27
CA VAL A 243 -9.13 13.50 -19.26
C VAL A 243 -7.95 12.85 -19.96
N VAL A 244 -7.03 12.21 -19.22
CA VAL A 244 -5.89 11.51 -19.81
C VAL A 244 -6.35 10.33 -20.67
N LEU A 245 -7.30 9.51 -20.19
CA LEU A 245 -7.83 8.40 -20.96
C LEU A 245 -8.60 8.85 -22.21
N PHE A 246 -9.18 10.05 -22.20
CA PHE A 246 -9.79 10.64 -23.39
C PHE A 246 -8.74 11.06 -24.43
N ILE A 247 -7.60 11.60 -23.99
CA ILE A 247 -6.46 11.90 -24.87
C ILE A 247 -5.93 10.59 -25.48
N GLU A 248 -5.84 9.54 -24.67
CA GLU A 248 -5.37 8.21 -25.07
C GLU A 248 -6.47 7.28 -25.60
N ALA A 249 -7.65 7.82 -25.96
CA ALA A 249 -8.85 7.01 -26.22
C ALA A 249 -8.67 5.97 -27.34
N ALA A 250 -7.80 6.24 -28.32
CA ALA A 250 -7.48 5.30 -29.40
C ALA A 250 -6.80 4.02 -28.88
N ASN A 251 -6.02 4.12 -27.81
CA ASN A 251 -5.25 3.02 -27.22
C ASN A 251 -6.08 2.18 -26.24
N VAL A 252 -7.08 2.79 -25.59
CA VAL A 252 -7.86 2.16 -24.51
C VAL A 252 -8.48 0.81 -24.89
N PRO A 253 -9.15 0.61 -26.05
CA PRO A 253 -9.75 -0.68 -26.38
C PRO A 253 -8.72 -1.82 -26.50
N ALA A 254 -7.58 -1.55 -27.13
CA ALA A 254 -6.51 -2.53 -27.28
C ALA A 254 -5.87 -2.86 -25.91
N LEU A 255 -5.73 -1.87 -25.04
CA LEU A 255 -5.21 -2.08 -23.68
C LEU A 255 -6.14 -2.94 -22.83
N LEU A 256 -7.46 -2.73 -22.88
CA LEU A 256 -8.41 -3.57 -22.14
C LEU A 256 -8.32 -5.03 -22.58
N LEU A 257 -8.12 -5.28 -23.88
CA LEU A 257 -7.87 -6.64 -24.36
C LEU A 257 -6.53 -7.18 -23.86
N LYS A 258 -5.46 -6.37 -23.89
CA LYS A 258 -4.14 -6.75 -23.38
C LYS A 258 -4.16 -7.09 -21.90
N VAL A 259 -4.90 -6.33 -21.08
CA VAL A 259 -5.10 -6.60 -19.65
C VAL A 259 -5.67 -7.99 -19.41
N VAL A 260 -6.66 -8.41 -20.21
CA VAL A 260 -7.24 -9.75 -20.10
C VAL A 260 -6.28 -10.83 -20.63
N GLN A 261 -5.57 -10.57 -21.74
CA GLN A 261 -4.63 -11.53 -22.31
C GLN A 261 -3.44 -11.80 -21.37
N ASP A 262 -2.81 -10.74 -20.86
CA ASP A 262 -1.65 -10.80 -19.96
C ASP A 262 -2.04 -11.36 -18.58
N ALA A 263 -3.33 -11.38 -18.22
CA ALA A 263 -3.78 -11.99 -16.96
C ALA A 263 -3.62 -13.52 -16.95
N PHE A 264 -3.58 -14.14 -18.13
CA PHE A 264 -3.53 -15.59 -18.32
C PHE A 264 -2.29 -16.06 -19.09
N ASN A 265 -1.45 -15.13 -19.56
CA ASN A 265 -0.24 -15.44 -20.32
C ASN A 265 0.95 -14.64 -19.76
N PRO A 266 2.19 -15.16 -19.83
CA PRO A 266 3.37 -14.37 -19.53
C PRO A 266 3.47 -13.13 -20.43
N ASN A 267 3.84 -11.99 -19.85
CA ASN A 267 4.09 -10.75 -20.56
C ASN A 267 5.60 -10.53 -20.69
N GLU A 268 6.05 -10.33 -21.92
CA GLU A 268 7.47 -10.19 -22.25
C GLU A 268 8.08 -8.89 -21.69
N ALA A 269 9.37 -8.93 -21.42
CA ALA A 269 10.12 -7.78 -20.96
C ALA A 269 10.32 -6.75 -22.10
N ALA A 270 9.94 -5.50 -21.86
CA ALA A 270 10.01 -4.41 -22.83
C ALA A 270 10.35 -3.08 -22.15
N GLY A 271 11.34 -2.36 -22.69
CA GLY A 271 11.83 -1.12 -22.09
C GLY A 271 12.13 -1.28 -20.60
N ALA A 272 11.59 -0.37 -19.78
CA ALA A 272 11.71 -0.39 -18.32
C ALA A 272 11.05 -1.60 -17.64
N PHE A 273 10.12 -2.30 -18.30
CA PHE A 273 9.43 -3.46 -17.78
C PHE A 273 10.26 -4.73 -17.98
N ILE A 274 10.47 -5.47 -16.89
CA ILE A 274 11.36 -6.65 -16.87
C ILE A 274 10.63 -7.97 -17.14
N GLY A 275 9.34 -7.94 -17.45
CA GLY A 275 8.52 -9.14 -17.64
C GLY A 275 7.68 -9.49 -16.41
N ALA A 276 6.57 -10.19 -16.66
CA ALA A 276 5.77 -10.81 -15.60
C ALA A 276 5.14 -12.11 -16.12
N GLY A 277 5.35 -13.21 -15.40
CA GLY A 277 4.58 -14.43 -15.59
C GLY A 277 3.12 -14.23 -15.15
N ALA A 278 2.20 -15.03 -15.70
CA ALA A 278 0.77 -14.93 -15.38
C ALA A 278 0.50 -15.10 -13.86
N TRP A 279 1.22 -16.02 -13.21
CA TRP A 279 1.11 -16.23 -11.76
C TRP A 279 1.57 -15.02 -10.95
N PHE A 280 2.67 -14.39 -11.35
CA PHE A 280 3.18 -13.21 -10.67
C PHE A 280 2.30 -11.98 -10.89
N GLY A 281 1.73 -11.83 -12.09
CA GLY A 281 0.69 -10.84 -12.36
C GLY A 281 -0.53 -11.04 -11.45
N LEU A 282 -0.98 -12.28 -11.27
CA LEU A 282 -2.05 -12.64 -10.33
C LEU A 282 -1.71 -12.25 -8.90
N THR A 283 -0.59 -12.73 -8.35
CA THR A 283 -0.24 -12.49 -6.95
C THR A 283 0.01 -11.01 -6.67
N THR A 284 0.63 -10.29 -7.61
CA THR A 284 0.84 -8.85 -7.52
C THR A 284 -0.50 -8.09 -7.53
N GLY A 285 -1.41 -8.43 -8.44
CA GLY A 285 -2.75 -7.85 -8.50
C GLY A 285 -3.57 -8.13 -7.24
N LEU A 286 -3.49 -9.35 -6.70
CA LEU A 286 -4.15 -9.75 -5.45
C LEU A 286 -3.60 -8.98 -4.25
N ARG A 287 -2.28 -8.98 -4.04
CA ARG A 287 -1.62 -8.24 -2.93
C ARG A 287 -2.01 -6.77 -2.97
N ARG A 288 -1.96 -6.16 -4.15
CA ARG A 288 -2.32 -4.75 -4.32
C ARG A 288 -3.77 -4.47 -3.99
N SER A 289 -4.69 -5.23 -4.57
CA SER A 289 -6.12 -5.03 -4.35
C SER A 289 -6.49 -5.20 -2.88
N LEU A 290 -5.90 -6.19 -2.22
CA LEU A 290 -6.11 -6.45 -0.80
C LEU A 290 -5.63 -5.33 0.10
N PHE A 291 -4.45 -4.79 -0.18
CA PHE A 291 -3.95 -3.63 0.53
C PHE A 291 -4.84 -2.40 0.29
N SER A 292 -5.42 -2.27 -0.92
CA SER A 292 -6.26 -1.11 -1.28
C SER A 292 -7.63 -1.15 -0.64
N ASN A 293 -8.44 -2.17 -0.95
CA ASN A 293 -9.83 -2.22 -0.49
C ASN A 293 -10.01 -2.85 0.89
N GLU A 294 -8.96 -3.41 1.49
CA GLU A 294 -8.96 -4.03 2.82
C GLU A 294 -10.03 -5.14 3.00
N ALA A 295 -10.47 -5.79 1.93
CA ALA A 295 -11.48 -6.84 2.03
C ALA A 295 -10.95 -8.02 2.85
N GLY A 296 -11.68 -8.42 3.90
CA GLY A 296 -11.29 -9.53 4.77
C GLY A 296 -10.33 -9.14 5.89
N GLN A 297 -9.83 -7.90 5.94
CA GLN A 297 -8.90 -7.46 6.97
C GLN A 297 -9.55 -7.14 8.32
N GLY A 298 -10.85 -6.82 8.41
CA GLY A 298 -11.51 -6.54 9.69
C GLY A 298 -11.53 -5.07 10.13
N SER A 299 -10.90 -4.17 9.38
CA SER A 299 -10.70 -2.74 9.69
C SER A 299 -11.91 -1.86 9.36
N SER A 300 -12.38 -1.87 8.11
CA SER A 300 -13.53 -1.06 7.64
C SER A 300 -14.80 -1.16 8.52
N PRO A 301 -15.18 -2.34 9.07
CA PRO A 301 -16.32 -2.44 9.95
C PRO A 301 -16.28 -1.52 11.17
N ILE A 302 -15.09 -1.04 11.58
CA ILE A 302 -14.92 -0.09 12.67
C ILE A 302 -15.56 1.27 12.32
N ALA A 303 -15.36 1.79 11.11
CA ALA A 303 -16.01 3.03 10.65
C ALA A 303 -17.53 2.83 10.50
N HIS A 304 -17.93 1.75 9.84
CA HIS A 304 -19.35 1.46 9.59
C HIS A 304 -20.15 1.22 10.87
N SER A 305 -19.51 0.75 11.95
CA SER A 305 -20.15 0.61 13.27
C SER A 305 -20.65 1.94 13.84
N ALA A 306 -20.20 3.09 13.31
CA ALA A 306 -20.67 4.42 13.67
C ALA A 306 -21.96 4.87 12.98
N ALA A 307 -22.44 4.14 11.97
CA ALA A 307 -23.62 4.52 11.20
C ALA A 307 -24.91 4.50 12.04
N LYS A 308 -25.78 5.47 11.85
CA LYS A 308 -27.14 5.51 12.39
C LYS A 308 -28.04 4.55 11.63
N THR A 309 -28.27 3.36 12.20
CA THR A 309 -29.18 2.36 11.64
C THR A 309 -29.55 1.30 12.67
N ASP A 310 -30.79 0.85 12.66
CA ASP A 310 -31.24 -0.32 13.40
C ASP A 310 -31.03 -1.64 12.61
N GLU A 311 -30.94 -1.56 11.29
CA GLU A 311 -30.77 -2.70 10.38
C GLU A 311 -29.29 -2.98 10.04
N PRO A 312 -28.66 -4.07 10.53
CA PRO A 312 -27.25 -4.36 10.27
C PRO A 312 -26.91 -4.54 8.79
N VAL A 313 -27.85 -5.13 8.04
CA VAL A 313 -27.68 -5.40 6.61
C VAL A 313 -27.68 -4.11 5.78
N ARG A 314 -28.43 -3.09 6.20
CA ARG A 314 -28.51 -1.80 5.50
C ARG A 314 -27.10 -1.23 5.34
N GLU A 315 -26.32 -1.22 6.42
CA GLU A 315 -24.94 -0.75 6.41
C GLU A 315 -23.95 -1.76 5.79
N GLY A 316 -24.17 -3.06 5.97
CA GLY A 316 -23.38 -4.08 5.28
C GLY A 316 -23.41 -3.92 3.75
N ILE A 317 -24.57 -3.62 3.18
CA ILE A 317 -24.72 -3.38 1.73
C ILE A 317 -23.97 -2.12 1.30
N VAL A 318 -23.98 -1.07 2.12
CA VAL A 318 -23.24 0.18 1.88
C VAL A 318 -21.74 -0.09 1.83
N ALA A 319 -21.20 -0.87 2.77
CA ALA A 319 -19.79 -1.25 2.78
C ALA A 319 -19.36 -2.04 1.53
N GLY A 320 -20.29 -2.77 0.90
CA GLY A 320 -20.06 -3.41 -0.40
C GLY A 320 -19.69 -2.43 -1.53
N LEU A 321 -19.97 -1.12 -1.39
CA LEU A 321 -19.54 -0.10 -2.34
C LEU A 321 -18.06 0.25 -2.22
N GLU A 322 -17.41 -0.01 -1.08
CA GLU A 322 -16.01 0.39 -0.87
C GLU A 322 -15.07 -0.25 -1.90
N PRO A 323 -15.05 -1.59 -2.09
CA PRO A 323 -14.11 -2.21 -3.03
C PRO A 323 -14.38 -1.82 -4.48
N PHE A 324 -15.63 -1.46 -4.81
CA PHE A 324 -15.98 -0.97 -6.14
C PHE A 324 -15.40 0.43 -6.39
N ILE A 325 -15.61 1.37 -5.46
CA ILE A 325 -15.10 2.74 -5.59
C ILE A 325 -13.57 2.75 -5.54
N ASP A 326 -12.98 2.03 -4.59
CA ASP A 326 -11.54 1.93 -4.42
C ASP A 326 -10.85 1.27 -5.63
N THR A 327 -11.22 0.02 -5.91
CA THR A 327 -10.44 -0.84 -6.82
C THR A 327 -10.96 -0.74 -8.25
N CYS A 328 -12.26 -0.94 -8.44
CA CYS A 328 -12.86 -0.98 -9.78
C CYS A 328 -12.97 0.39 -10.44
N LEU A 329 -12.90 1.48 -9.67
CA LEU A 329 -12.93 2.85 -10.18
C LEU A 329 -11.58 3.56 -10.02
N VAL A 330 -11.15 3.89 -8.80
CA VAL A 330 -9.95 4.72 -8.59
C VAL A 330 -8.66 4.00 -9.03
N CYS A 331 -8.42 2.78 -8.55
CA CYS A 331 -7.22 2.01 -8.94
C CYS A 331 -7.20 1.69 -10.43
N THR A 332 -8.37 1.41 -11.02
CA THR A 332 -8.50 1.14 -12.45
C THR A 332 -8.10 2.35 -13.28
N LEU A 333 -8.52 3.56 -12.89
CA LEU A 333 -8.10 4.78 -13.56
C LEU A 333 -6.60 5.01 -13.47
N THR A 334 -5.99 4.83 -12.29
CA THR A 334 -4.53 4.91 -12.14
C THR A 334 -3.83 3.93 -13.07
N ALA A 335 -4.24 2.66 -13.06
CA ALA A 335 -3.62 1.62 -13.86
C ALA A 335 -3.76 1.89 -15.36
N LEU A 336 -4.95 2.27 -15.82
CA LEU A 336 -5.19 2.58 -17.23
C LEU A 336 -4.40 3.82 -17.68
N VAL A 337 -4.26 4.86 -16.86
CA VAL A 337 -3.42 6.02 -17.19
C VAL A 337 -1.95 5.60 -17.38
N ILE A 338 -1.43 4.76 -16.50
CA ILE A 338 -0.05 4.25 -16.58
C ILE A 338 0.16 3.39 -17.83
N LEU A 339 -0.79 2.49 -18.11
CA LEU A 339 -0.75 1.61 -19.26
C LEU A 339 -0.89 2.38 -20.57
N ALA A 340 -1.83 3.34 -20.64
CA ALA A 340 -2.15 4.06 -21.86
C ALA A 340 -1.04 5.03 -22.29
N THR A 341 -0.31 5.58 -21.33
CA THR A 341 0.79 6.52 -21.59
C THR A 341 2.14 5.84 -21.88
N GLY A 342 2.18 4.49 -21.85
CA GLY A 342 3.41 3.71 -22.02
C GLY A 342 4.46 3.99 -20.93
N THR A 343 4.01 4.36 -19.73
CA THR A 343 4.91 4.77 -18.64
C THR A 343 5.62 3.58 -18.01
N TRP A 344 4.93 2.46 -17.92
CA TRP A 344 5.41 1.22 -17.30
C TRP A 344 6.49 0.52 -18.14
N ASP A 345 6.40 0.57 -19.47
CA ASP A 345 7.30 -0.04 -20.46
C ASP A 345 8.17 0.98 -21.23
N ARG A 346 8.27 2.21 -20.69
CA ARG A 346 9.03 3.32 -21.28
C ARG A 346 10.47 2.93 -21.67
N GLY A 347 10.99 3.55 -22.72
CA GLY A 347 12.39 3.44 -23.11
C GLY A 347 13.36 4.18 -22.18
N ALA A 348 14.66 3.97 -22.41
CA ALA A 348 15.71 4.70 -21.71
C ALA A 348 15.64 6.21 -22.02
N VAL A 349 16.08 7.03 -21.06
CA VAL A 349 16.19 8.48 -21.21
C VAL A 349 17.26 8.82 -22.25
N ALA A 350 18.47 8.29 -22.05
CA ALA A 350 19.57 8.22 -23.00
C ALA A 350 20.68 7.33 -22.42
N ASP A 351 21.77 7.14 -23.15
CA ASP A 351 22.90 6.34 -22.68
C ASP A 351 23.74 7.07 -21.62
N ILE A 352 24.27 6.29 -20.66
CA ILE A 352 25.32 6.76 -19.75
C ILE A 352 26.62 6.98 -20.52
N ARG A 353 27.32 8.07 -20.22
CA ARG A 353 28.63 8.40 -20.78
C ARG A 353 29.71 7.68 -19.99
N GLY A 354 30.53 6.88 -20.68
CA GLY A 354 31.61 6.09 -20.10
C GLY A 354 31.31 4.59 -20.11
N ASP A 355 32.20 3.80 -19.52
CA ASP A 355 32.08 2.35 -19.49
C ASP A 355 31.45 1.86 -18.18
N VAL A 356 30.54 0.90 -18.32
CA VAL A 356 29.88 0.22 -17.22
C VAL A 356 30.29 -1.24 -17.25
N LEU A 357 30.95 -1.68 -16.20
CA LEU A 357 31.39 -3.06 -16.01
C LEU A 357 30.70 -3.63 -14.78
N LEU A 358 30.30 -4.91 -14.85
CA LEU A 358 29.81 -5.65 -13.70
C LEU A 358 30.95 -6.53 -13.20
N VAL A 359 31.49 -6.20 -12.03
CA VAL A 359 32.63 -6.89 -11.41
C VAL A 359 32.10 -7.86 -10.37
N ARG A 360 32.45 -9.13 -10.56
CA ARG A 360 32.06 -10.19 -9.65
C ARG A 360 32.95 -10.19 -8.40
N VAL A 361 32.32 -10.27 -7.23
CA VAL A 361 32.97 -10.43 -5.93
C VAL A 361 32.45 -11.71 -5.27
N ILE A 362 33.37 -12.52 -4.75
CA ILE A 362 33.06 -13.77 -4.05
C ILE A 362 33.52 -13.60 -2.61
N GLU A 363 32.62 -13.86 -1.68
CA GLU A 363 32.89 -13.91 -0.24
C GLU A 363 32.83 -15.37 0.19
N THR A 364 33.98 -15.91 0.61
CA THR A 364 34.08 -17.30 1.06
C THR A 364 33.88 -17.40 2.58
N PRO A 365 33.42 -18.55 3.10
CA PRO A 365 33.25 -18.77 4.54
C PRO A 365 34.48 -18.42 5.38
N THR A 366 35.68 -18.63 4.85
CA THR A 366 36.96 -18.34 5.53
C THR A 366 37.33 -16.86 5.56
N ASP A 367 36.74 -16.02 4.70
CA ASP A 367 37.06 -14.57 4.65
C ASP A 367 36.44 -13.79 5.83
N ALA A 368 35.60 -14.46 6.62
CA ALA A 368 35.06 -13.98 7.89
C ALA A 368 36.00 -14.28 9.10
N GLU A 369 37.06 -15.07 8.93
CA GLU A 369 38.04 -15.34 10.00
C GLU A 369 38.99 -14.15 10.17
N GLY A 370 38.49 -13.11 10.83
CA GLY A 370 39.27 -11.91 11.16
C GLY A 370 38.49 -10.80 11.85
N THR A 371 37.26 -11.04 12.30
CA THR A 371 36.45 -10.04 13.02
C THR A 371 36.70 -10.13 14.52
N ALA A 372 36.79 -8.98 15.19
CA ALA A 372 36.84 -8.88 16.65
C ALA A 372 35.53 -9.35 17.33
N ASP A 373 34.48 -9.54 16.52
CA ASP A 373 33.13 -9.91 16.91
C ASP A 373 32.73 -11.21 16.21
N GLY A 374 32.44 -12.26 16.98
CA GLY A 374 32.15 -13.63 16.52
C GLY A 374 30.89 -13.81 15.67
N GLU A 375 30.78 -13.09 14.56
CA GLU A 375 29.87 -13.40 13.46
C GLU A 375 30.23 -14.78 12.88
N LYS A 376 29.22 -15.64 12.74
CA LYS A 376 29.41 -16.94 12.11
C LYS A 376 29.73 -16.70 10.63
N ALA A 377 30.86 -17.24 10.18
CA ALA A 377 31.17 -17.42 8.77
C ALA A 377 29.93 -17.89 7.99
N PRO A 378 29.65 -17.32 6.80
CA PRO A 378 28.55 -17.80 5.97
C PRO A 378 28.78 -19.29 5.68
N SER A 379 27.73 -20.13 5.77
CA SER A 379 27.86 -21.57 5.56
C SER A 379 28.15 -21.97 4.11
N GLU A 380 27.91 -21.05 3.17
CA GLU A 380 28.12 -21.20 1.73
C GLU A 380 28.75 -19.92 1.14
N PRO A 381 29.49 -19.99 0.02
CA PRO A 381 30.06 -18.82 -0.63
C PRO A 381 28.98 -17.85 -1.11
N ARG A 382 29.09 -16.56 -0.75
CA ARG A 382 28.21 -15.50 -1.25
C ARG A 382 28.84 -14.85 -2.47
N VAL A 383 28.06 -14.57 -3.51
CA VAL A 383 28.56 -13.95 -4.74
C VAL A 383 27.73 -12.72 -5.04
N ALA A 384 28.39 -11.57 -5.21
CA ALA A 384 27.73 -10.34 -5.57
C ALA A 384 28.39 -9.70 -6.79
N TRP A 385 27.64 -8.85 -7.49
CA TRP A 385 28.11 -8.09 -8.64
C TRP A 385 28.12 -6.61 -8.30
N ILE A 386 29.32 -6.04 -8.29
CA ILE A 386 29.56 -4.62 -8.04
C ILE A 386 29.60 -3.90 -9.38
N VAL A 387 28.91 -2.76 -9.47
CA VAL A 387 28.88 -1.95 -10.68
C VAL A 387 30.10 -1.02 -10.71
N GLU A 388 31.00 -1.25 -11.66
CA GLU A 388 32.10 -0.36 -12.00
C GLU A 388 31.68 0.58 -13.13
N ALA A 389 31.21 1.77 -12.73
CA ALA A 389 30.72 2.80 -13.64
C ALA A 389 31.18 4.20 -13.20
N PRO A 390 31.09 5.22 -14.07
CA PRO A 390 31.25 6.61 -13.68
C PRO A 390 30.33 6.97 -12.51
N VAL A 391 30.86 7.78 -11.61
CA VAL A 391 30.15 8.27 -10.41
C VAL A 391 29.75 9.75 -10.52
N THR A 392 30.22 10.46 -11.54
CA THR A 392 29.88 11.89 -11.73
C THR A 392 28.48 12.05 -12.31
N ILE A 393 27.73 13.07 -11.89
CA ILE A 393 26.41 13.35 -12.48
C ILE A 393 26.50 13.68 -13.96
N ASP A 394 27.60 14.28 -14.41
CA ASP A 394 27.83 14.62 -15.83
C ASP A 394 27.94 13.39 -16.75
N SER A 395 28.12 12.21 -16.16
CA SER A 395 28.03 10.94 -16.89
C SER A 395 26.60 10.58 -17.27
N LEU A 396 25.60 11.11 -16.57
CA LEU A 396 24.19 10.85 -16.84
C LEU A 396 23.63 11.76 -17.96
N PRO A 397 22.52 11.35 -18.59
CA PRO A 397 21.80 12.20 -19.53
C PRO A 397 21.36 13.53 -18.90
N THR A 398 21.56 14.64 -19.60
CA THR A 398 21.06 15.94 -19.15
C THR A 398 19.55 15.99 -19.31
N LEU A 399 18.84 16.25 -18.20
CA LEU A 399 17.38 16.35 -18.15
C LEU A 399 16.96 17.81 -17.89
N PRO A 400 15.94 18.33 -18.59
CA PRO A 400 15.39 19.65 -18.30
C PRO A 400 14.68 19.64 -16.95
N ALA A 401 14.65 20.79 -16.25
CA ALA A 401 13.85 20.93 -15.04
C ALA A 401 12.36 20.69 -15.34
N PRO A 402 11.59 20.00 -14.48
CA PRO A 402 11.95 19.58 -13.11
C PRO A 402 12.65 18.20 -13.02
N ASP A 403 12.98 17.56 -14.13
CA ASP A 403 13.51 16.18 -14.15
C ASP A 403 15.03 16.09 -13.97
N SER A 404 15.69 17.19 -13.60
CA SER A 404 17.12 17.21 -13.32
C SER A 404 17.49 16.25 -12.19
N TRP A 405 18.68 15.65 -12.28
CA TRP A 405 19.19 14.72 -11.29
C TRP A 405 19.47 15.42 -9.96
N GLU A 406 18.62 15.17 -8.97
CA GLU A 406 18.74 15.68 -7.61
C GLU A 406 19.02 14.57 -6.60
N PRO A 407 19.67 14.85 -5.45
CA PRO A 407 19.86 13.87 -4.40
C PRO A 407 18.57 13.15 -4.01
N GLY A 408 18.65 11.83 -3.88
CA GLY A 408 17.50 10.95 -3.65
C GLY A 408 16.83 10.41 -4.92
N ASN A 409 17.11 10.99 -6.11
CA ASN A 409 16.58 10.44 -7.35
C ASN A 409 17.18 9.06 -7.64
N GLY A 410 16.34 8.07 -7.91
CA GLY A 410 16.76 6.75 -8.35
C GLY A 410 16.90 6.66 -9.86
N LEU A 411 17.80 5.79 -10.33
CA LEU A 411 17.94 5.37 -11.72
C LEU A 411 18.28 3.88 -11.77
N PHE A 412 18.18 3.29 -12.96
CA PHE A 412 18.64 1.93 -13.19
C PHE A 412 19.11 1.71 -14.62
N LEU A 413 19.98 0.70 -14.78
CA LEU A 413 20.33 0.10 -16.05
C LEU A 413 19.67 -1.29 -16.15
N LEU A 414 19.58 -1.81 -17.37
CA LEU A 414 19.10 -3.16 -17.59
C LEU A 414 20.25 -4.13 -17.78
N ALA A 415 20.18 -5.26 -17.10
CA ALA A 415 21.07 -6.38 -17.28
C ALA A 415 20.26 -7.66 -17.49
N GLU A 416 20.92 -8.70 -17.97
CA GLU A 416 20.39 -10.04 -18.09
C GLU A 416 21.26 -11.03 -17.30
N ILE A 417 20.61 -12.11 -16.85
CA ILE A 417 21.28 -13.27 -16.29
C ILE A 417 21.11 -14.41 -17.31
N PRO A 418 22.10 -14.67 -18.18
CA PRO A 418 22.00 -15.73 -19.18
C PRO A 418 21.65 -17.07 -18.54
N ASP A 419 20.79 -17.84 -19.20
CA ASP A 419 20.36 -19.18 -18.79
C ASP A 419 19.64 -19.25 -17.42
N ASN A 420 19.21 -18.10 -16.88
CA ASN A 420 18.47 -18.02 -15.61
C ASN A 420 17.13 -17.29 -15.82
N LEU A 421 16.11 -18.07 -16.18
CA LEU A 421 14.73 -17.57 -16.31
C LEU A 421 14.11 -17.45 -14.91
N ASN A 422 13.81 -16.23 -14.48
CA ASN A 422 13.10 -16.02 -13.23
C ASN A 422 11.63 -16.47 -13.40
N HIS A 423 11.15 -17.31 -12.47
CA HIS A 423 9.81 -17.88 -12.53
C HIS A 423 8.69 -16.83 -12.43
N ASP A 424 8.92 -15.78 -11.65
CA ASP A 424 7.94 -14.73 -11.40
C ASP A 424 7.88 -13.74 -12.56
N THR A 425 9.03 -13.26 -13.06
CA THR A 425 9.04 -12.32 -14.19
C THR A 425 8.88 -13.01 -15.55
N ALA A 426 9.03 -14.34 -15.60
CA ALA A 426 9.15 -15.10 -16.85
C ALA A 426 10.22 -14.49 -17.79
N SER A 427 11.27 -13.91 -17.21
CA SER A 427 12.33 -13.20 -17.91
C SER A 427 13.68 -13.41 -17.21
N ASN A 428 14.75 -13.23 -17.97
CA ASN A 428 16.11 -13.19 -17.45
C ASN A 428 16.60 -11.74 -17.19
N ARG A 429 15.76 -10.72 -17.39
CA ARG A 429 16.12 -9.32 -17.19
C ARG A 429 16.06 -8.92 -15.71
N ILE A 430 17.03 -8.11 -15.30
CA ILE A 430 17.10 -7.49 -13.98
C ILE A 430 17.36 -5.99 -14.08
N ARG A 431 17.05 -5.23 -13.03
CA ARG A 431 17.43 -3.82 -12.91
C ARG A 431 18.67 -3.68 -12.03
N VAL A 432 19.67 -2.99 -12.55
CA VAL A 432 20.86 -2.56 -11.81
C VAL A 432 20.64 -1.13 -11.33
N THR A 433 20.29 -0.97 -10.05
CA THR A 433 19.84 0.32 -9.51
C THR A 433 20.99 1.21 -9.04
N ALA A 434 20.74 2.50 -9.06
CA ALA A 434 21.58 3.52 -8.45
C ALA A 434 20.73 4.67 -7.92
N THR A 435 21.31 5.43 -7.00
CA THR A 435 20.69 6.64 -6.44
C THR A 435 21.65 7.81 -6.52
N ILE A 436 21.14 9.00 -6.80
CA ILE A 436 21.92 10.23 -6.66
C ILE A 436 22.12 10.50 -5.17
N ALA A 437 23.36 10.49 -4.72
CA ALA A 437 23.74 10.72 -3.33
C ALA A 437 24.59 11.99 -3.20
N VAL A 438 24.79 12.43 -1.96
CA VAL A 438 25.74 13.49 -1.61
C VAL A 438 26.92 12.83 -0.91
N VAL A 439 28.14 13.18 -1.32
CA VAL A 439 29.36 12.64 -0.71
C VAL A 439 29.39 13.05 0.76
N ALA A 440 29.42 12.05 1.65
CA ALA A 440 29.62 12.26 3.08
C ALA A 440 31.10 12.06 3.46
N ASP A 441 31.52 12.63 4.60
CA ASP A 441 32.86 12.38 5.16
C ASP A 441 33.17 10.87 5.24
N ALA A 442 32.18 10.08 5.64
CA ALA A 442 32.29 8.63 5.78
C ALA A 442 32.56 7.90 4.45
N ASP A 443 32.22 8.47 3.29
CA ASP A 443 32.48 7.87 1.98
C ASP A 443 33.95 8.04 1.52
N LEU A 444 34.68 9.00 2.11
CA LEU A 444 36.07 9.32 1.75
C LEU A 444 37.10 8.68 2.70
N VAL A 445 36.67 8.26 3.88
CA VAL A 445 37.54 7.63 4.89
C VAL A 445 37.71 6.14 4.61
N GLU A 446 38.88 5.60 4.95
CA GLU A 446 39.17 4.16 4.87
C GLU A 446 38.24 3.32 5.77
N PRO A 447 37.65 2.22 5.26
CA PRO A 447 36.82 1.36 6.08
C PRO A 447 37.68 0.69 7.16
N ARG A 448 37.47 1.04 8.44
CA ARG A 448 38.22 0.46 9.56
C ARG A 448 37.51 -0.71 10.25
N ASP A 449 36.17 -0.82 10.12
CA ASP A 449 35.34 -1.72 10.94
C ASP A 449 34.21 -2.44 10.16
N GLU A 450 34.37 -2.73 8.86
CA GLU A 450 33.32 -3.39 8.07
C GLU A 450 33.42 -4.93 8.11
N SER A 451 32.33 -5.59 8.49
CA SER A 451 32.16 -7.03 8.39
C SER A 451 31.85 -7.44 6.95
N GLY A 452 32.61 -8.40 6.44
CA GLY A 452 32.39 -9.04 5.13
C GLY A 452 33.18 -8.47 3.96
N ALA A 453 33.49 -9.34 2.99
CA ALA A 453 34.32 -9.01 1.82
C ALA A 453 33.57 -8.15 0.79
N ILE A 454 32.25 -8.36 0.63
CA ILE A 454 31.42 -7.64 -0.35
C ILE A 454 31.27 -6.16 0.04
N GLN A 455 30.98 -5.88 1.32
CA GLN A 455 30.78 -4.51 1.81
C GLN A 455 32.07 -3.70 1.74
N ARG A 456 33.18 -4.28 2.19
CA ARG A 456 34.52 -3.68 2.08
C ARG A 456 34.89 -3.39 0.63
N ALA A 457 34.71 -4.35 -0.28
CA ALA A 457 34.99 -4.16 -1.70
C ALA A 457 34.13 -3.03 -2.30
N GLN A 458 32.84 -2.96 -1.96
CA GLN A 458 31.95 -1.90 -2.44
C GLN A 458 32.38 -0.53 -1.94
N ARG A 459 32.71 -0.39 -0.64
CA ARG A 459 33.09 0.91 -0.07
C ARG A 459 34.47 1.36 -0.53
N GLU A 460 35.43 0.45 -0.63
CA GLU A 460 36.75 0.75 -1.17
C GLU A 460 36.67 1.19 -2.64
N GLN A 461 35.90 0.47 -3.45
CA GLN A 461 35.67 0.81 -4.85
C GLN A 461 34.96 2.17 -4.97
N ARG A 462 33.96 2.45 -4.13
CA ARG A 462 33.31 3.77 -4.06
C ARG A 462 34.32 4.87 -3.72
N ARG A 463 35.09 4.72 -2.63
CA ARG A 463 36.13 5.68 -2.21
C ARG A 463 37.11 5.95 -3.35
N ARG A 464 37.60 4.89 -4.00
CA ARG A 464 38.52 4.96 -5.14
C ARG A 464 37.91 5.79 -6.27
N ARG A 465 36.68 5.47 -6.68
CA ARG A 465 35.99 6.17 -7.78
C ARG A 465 35.67 7.64 -7.45
N LEU A 466 35.29 7.94 -6.21
CA LEU A 466 35.08 9.32 -5.76
C LEU A 466 36.38 10.13 -5.83
N SER A 467 37.49 9.54 -5.36
CA SER A 467 38.81 10.16 -5.41
C SER A 467 39.32 10.33 -6.85
N GLU A 468 39.14 9.33 -7.72
CA GLU A 468 39.51 9.40 -9.15
C GLU A 468 38.70 10.47 -9.90
N ALA A 469 37.44 10.66 -9.51
CA ALA A 469 36.56 11.69 -10.05
C ALA A 469 36.83 13.10 -9.46
N GLY A 470 37.65 13.21 -8.41
CA GLY A 470 37.94 14.47 -7.73
C GLY A 470 36.75 15.08 -7.01
N LEU A 471 35.82 14.25 -6.50
CA LEU A 471 34.62 14.71 -5.79
C LEU A 471 34.91 14.94 -4.30
N GLU A 472 34.42 16.06 -3.77
CA GLU A 472 34.57 16.48 -2.38
C GLU A 472 33.29 16.30 -1.56
N VAL A 473 33.39 16.44 -0.25
CA VAL A 473 32.23 16.36 0.66
C VAL A 473 31.20 17.43 0.28
N GLY A 474 29.96 17.02 0.10
CA GLY A 474 28.88 17.90 -0.38
C GLY A 474 28.63 17.82 -1.88
N ASP A 475 29.52 17.22 -2.67
CA ASP A 475 29.28 16.99 -4.09
C ASP A 475 28.24 15.91 -4.32
N LYS A 476 27.49 16.04 -5.41
CA LYS A 476 26.50 15.04 -5.82
C LYS A 476 27.14 13.97 -6.69
N TYR A 477 26.80 12.71 -6.48
CA TYR A 477 27.36 11.59 -7.23
C TYR A 477 26.35 10.46 -7.44
N VAL A 478 26.64 9.59 -8.40
CA VAL A 478 25.87 8.37 -8.68
C VAL A 478 26.37 7.25 -7.78
N ARG A 479 25.54 6.83 -6.83
CA ARG A 479 25.81 5.69 -5.96
C ARG A 479 25.13 4.45 -6.52
N TRP A 480 25.93 3.56 -7.10
CA TRP A 480 25.46 2.27 -7.60
C TRP A 480 25.24 1.27 -6.46
N ASP A 481 24.12 0.56 -6.56
CA ASP A 481 23.78 -0.52 -5.64
C ASP A 481 24.47 -1.83 -6.07
N VAL A 482 24.69 -2.72 -5.11
CA VAL A 482 25.23 -4.05 -5.40
C VAL A 482 24.12 -4.93 -5.94
N VAL A 483 24.41 -5.66 -7.01
CA VAL A 483 23.53 -6.73 -7.48
C VAL A 483 23.86 -7.98 -6.64
N SER A 484 23.03 -8.22 -5.62
CA SER A 484 23.20 -9.29 -4.64
C SER A 484 22.23 -10.46 -4.88
N PRO A 485 22.60 -11.71 -4.52
CA PRO A 485 21.75 -12.90 -4.53
C PRO A 485 20.50 -12.75 -3.67
N ASP A 486 20.59 -11.93 -2.62
CA ASP A 486 19.50 -11.66 -1.67
C ASP A 486 18.71 -10.39 -2.06
N GLY A 487 18.90 -9.86 -3.28
CA GLY A 487 18.16 -8.72 -3.79
C GLY A 487 16.67 -9.03 -4.01
N PRO A 488 15.84 -8.05 -4.38
CA PRO A 488 14.41 -8.25 -4.67
C PRO A 488 14.14 -9.20 -5.87
N TRP A 489 15.19 -9.71 -6.48
CA TRP A 489 15.22 -10.64 -7.61
C TRP A 489 15.33 -12.06 -7.06
N GLN A 490 14.19 -12.74 -6.91
CA GLN A 490 14.07 -14.01 -6.18
C GLN A 490 14.68 -15.24 -6.87
N THR A 491 15.71 -15.09 -7.70
CA THR A 491 16.50 -16.22 -8.22
C THR A 491 17.91 -16.20 -7.61
N PRO A 492 18.36 -17.28 -6.94
CA PRO A 492 19.68 -17.32 -6.33
C PRO A 492 20.78 -17.02 -7.36
N ILE A 493 21.55 -15.97 -7.13
CA ILE A 493 22.79 -15.74 -7.88
C ILE A 493 23.83 -16.70 -7.33
N THR A 494 24.05 -17.80 -8.05
CA THR A 494 25.06 -18.80 -7.69
C THR A 494 26.46 -18.34 -8.12
N PRO A 495 27.53 -18.99 -7.65
CA PRO A 495 28.87 -18.77 -8.17
C PRO A 495 29.07 -19.06 -9.66
N GLU A 496 28.13 -19.68 -10.36
CA GLU A 496 28.23 -19.87 -11.81
C GLU A 496 27.46 -18.79 -12.58
N THR A 497 26.59 -18.04 -11.89
CA THR A 497 25.66 -17.08 -12.49
C THR A 497 26.42 -15.87 -13.05
N GLN A 498 26.35 -15.66 -14.36
CA GLN A 498 26.89 -14.47 -15.01
C GLN A 498 25.82 -13.37 -15.11
N VAL A 499 26.21 -12.12 -14.88
CA VAL A 499 25.34 -10.96 -15.11
C VAL A 499 25.94 -10.13 -16.24
N ARG A 500 25.13 -9.88 -17.28
CA ARG A 500 25.55 -9.13 -18.46
C ARG A 500 24.70 -7.89 -18.62
N LEU A 501 25.33 -6.73 -18.79
CA LEU A 501 24.62 -5.50 -19.12
C LEU A 501 23.98 -5.62 -20.51
N LEU A 502 22.70 -5.28 -20.64
CA LEU A 502 21.96 -5.36 -21.91
C LEU A 502 22.34 -4.19 -22.84
N ASP A 503 22.28 -2.97 -22.30
CA ASP A 503 22.60 -1.74 -22.99
C ASP A 503 23.12 -0.68 -22.00
N LYS A 504 23.56 0.47 -22.52
CA LYS A 504 24.00 1.62 -21.71
C LYS A 504 22.84 2.58 -21.37
N GLY A 505 21.60 2.19 -21.65
CA GLY A 505 20.42 3.03 -21.50
C GLY A 505 20.09 3.29 -20.03
N VAL A 506 20.08 4.57 -19.66
CA VAL A 506 19.70 5.02 -18.32
C VAL A 506 18.20 5.19 -18.24
N TYR A 507 17.59 4.46 -17.31
CA TYR A 507 16.19 4.61 -16.95
C TYR A 507 16.08 5.37 -15.64
N ARG A 508 15.19 6.36 -15.57
CA ARG A 508 14.84 6.98 -14.30
C ARG A 508 13.98 6.03 -13.48
N ASN A 509 14.28 5.85 -12.18
CA ASN A 509 13.51 5.00 -11.29
C ASN A 509 12.43 5.83 -10.59
N PHE A 510 11.19 5.74 -11.09
CA PHE A 510 10.05 6.35 -10.41
C PHE A 510 9.46 5.34 -9.43
N ILE A 511 9.40 5.70 -8.16
CA ILE A 511 8.88 4.83 -7.10
C ILE A 511 7.47 5.29 -6.73
N GLY A 512 6.55 4.34 -6.59
CA GLY A 512 5.21 4.59 -6.08
C GLY A 512 4.49 5.72 -6.81
N ALA A 513 4.07 6.75 -6.06
CA ALA A 513 3.24 7.82 -6.59
C ALA A 513 3.95 8.67 -7.66
N ALA A 514 5.28 8.70 -7.66
CA ALA A 514 6.06 9.41 -8.69
C ALA A 514 5.89 8.77 -10.08
N LEU A 515 5.68 7.44 -10.18
CA LEU A 515 5.45 6.77 -11.46
C LEU A 515 4.07 7.13 -12.02
N ALA A 516 3.05 7.20 -11.15
CA ALA A 516 1.73 7.68 -11.54
C ALA A 516 1.79 9.16 -11.95
N ALA A 517 2.47 10.02 -11.19
CA ALA A 517 2.68 11.42 -11.54
C ALA A 517 3.34 11.57 -12.92
N HIS A 518 4.39 10.80 -13.18
CA HIS A 518 5.03 10.78 -14.50
C HIS A 518 4.08 10.36 -15.62
N ALA A 519 3.17 9.40 -15.38
CA ALA A 519 2.16 9.02 -16.37
C ALA A 519 1.21 10.18 -16.71
N PHE A 520 0.71 10.91 -15.71
CA PHE A 520 -0.10 12.11 -15.93
C PHE A 520 0.69 13.21 -16.67
N ASP A 521 1.95 13.44 -16.30
CA ASP A 521 2.82 14.42 -16.95
C ASP A 521 3.12 14.08 -18.42
N ARG A 522 3.22 12.79 -18.78
CA ARG A 522 3.40 12.36 -20.18
C ARG A 522 2.20 12.66 -21.07
N ALA A 523 0.99 12.59 -20.52
CA ALA A 523 -0.22 12.93 -21.25
C ALA A 523 -0.41 14.44 -21.37
N ILE A 524 -0.21 15.18 -20.28
CA ILE A 524 -0.29 16.64 -20.25
C ILE A 524 0.88 17.18 -19.41
N PRO A 525 1.86 17.88 -20.03
CA PRO A 525 3.03 18.40 -19.32
C PRO A 525 2.66 19.25 -18.10
N GLY A 526 3.18 18.87 -16.94
CA GLY A 526 2.98 19.57 -15.66
C GLY A 526 1.69 19.20 -14.92
N LEU A 527 0.79 18.42 -15.52
CA LEU A 527 -0.41 17.94 -14.84
C LEU A 527 -0.04 17.03 -13.66
N GLY A 528 0.84 16.05 -13.86
CA GLY A 528 1.31 15.13 -12.84
C GLY A 528 1.92 15.84 -11.64
N LYS A 529 2.85 16.77 -11.89
CA LYS A 529 3.47 17.61 -10.85
C LYS A 529 2.45 18.23 -9.89
N TRP A 530 1.42 18.90 -10.42
CA TRP A 530 0.46 19.64 -9.59
C TRP A 530 -0.67 18.75 -9.08
N LEU A 531 -1.35 18.06 -9.98
CA LEU A 531 -2.52 17.25 -9.67
C LEU A 531 -2.15 16.09 -8.74
N VAL A 532 -1.13 15.30 -9.09
CA VAL A 532 -0.81 14.09 -8.33
C VAL A 532 -0.20 14.44 -6.98
N THR A 533 0.56 15.53 -6.87
CA THR A 533 1.00 16.02 -5.55
C THR A 533 -0.19 16.45 -4.69
N VAL A 534 -1.13 17.23 -5.23
CA VAL A 534 -2.34 17.63 -4.48
C VAL A 534 -3.18 16.41 -4.09
N ALA A 535 -3.38 15.46 -5.01
CA ALA A 535 -4.09 14.22 -4.74
C ALA A 535 -3.37 13.40 -3.66
N ALA A 536 -2.05 13.28 -3.71
CA ALA A 536 -1.24 12.59 -2.70
C ALA A 536 -1.47 13.17 -1.30
N TRP A 537 -1.46 14.50 -1.16
CA TRP A 537 -1.76 15.16 0.11
C TRP A 537 -3.18 14.85 0.61
N LEU A 538 -4.19 14.96 -0.26
CA LEU A 538 -5.59 14.72 0.11
C LEU A 538 -5.83 13.26 0.54
N PHE A 539 -5.30 12.31 -0.24
CA PHE A 539 -5.45 10.88 -0.01
C PHE A 539 -4.69 10.43 1.25
N ALA A 540 -3.46 10.87 1.44
CA ALA A 540 -2.70 10.57 2.65
C ALA A 540 -3.39 11.11 3.91
N TYR A 541 -3.82 12.38 3.85
CA TYR A 541 -4.50 13.03 4.95
C TYR A 541 -5.82 12.33 5.30
N SER A 542 -6.62 11.95 4.30
CA SER A 542 -7.87 11.21 4.54
C SER A 542 -7.60 9.85 5.19
N THR A 543 -6.60 9.11 4.71
CA THR A 543 -6.21 7.80 5.27
C THR A 543 -5.74 7.92 6.71
N MET A 544 -4.91 8.92 7.02
CA MET A 544 -4.45 9.17 8.38
C MET A 544 -5.59 9.47 9.36
N ILE A 545 -6.64 10.17 8.92
CA ILE A 545 -7.81 10.44 9.76
C ILE A 545 -8.53 9.13 10.14
N SER A 546 -8.83 8.28 9.16
CA SER A 546 -9.60 7.05 9.39
C SER A 546 -8.81 6.02 10.18
N TRP A 547 -7.54 5.81 9.84
CA TRP A 547 -6.70 4.84 10.55
C TRP A 547 -6.42 5.26 11.98
N ALA A 548 -6.35 6.56 12.27
CA ALA A 548 -6.32 7.03 13.66
C ALA A 548 -7.57 6.61 14.44
N TYR A 549 -8.75 6.64 13.82
CA TYR A 549 -9.98 6.16 14.45
C TYR A 549 -10.00 4.64 14.61
N TYR A 550 -9.48 3.89 13.63
CA TYR A 550 -9.37 2.44 13.73
C TYR A 550 -8.49 2.02 14.91
N GLY A 551 -7.31 2.62 15.03
CA GLY A 551 -6.43 2.38 16.17
C GLY A 551 -7.04 2.85 17.50
N GLU A 552 -7.78 3.97 17.54
CA GLU A 552 -8.50 4.41 18.73
C GLU A 552 -9.45 3.32 19.26
N GLN A 553 -10.18 2.64 18.37
CA GLN A 553 -11.10 1.56 18.74
C GLN A 553 -10.34 0.32 19.25
N GLY A 554 -9.18 0.02 18.69
CA GLY A 554 -8.26 -0.99 19.23
C GLY A 554 -7.76 -0.66 20.64
N ILE A 555 -7.42 0.60 20.91
CA ILE A 555 -7.02 1.08 22.26
C ILE A 555 -8.18 0.97 23.25
N ILE A 556 -9.40 1.30 22.83
CA ILE A 556 -10.60 1.19 23.66
C ILE A 556 -10.85 -0.28 24.05
N TYR A 557 -10.64 -1.22 23.13
CA TYR A 557 -10.85 -2.65 23.37
C TYR A 557 -9.79 -3.28 24.28
N ILE A 558 -8.50 -3.04 24.04
CA ILE A 558 -7.40 -3.64 24.84
C ILE A 558 -7.30 -2.98 26.21
N PHE A 559 -7.30 -1.64 26.22
CA PHE A 559 -7.07 -0.85 27.42
C PHE A 559 -8.40 -0.28 27.90
N ARG A 560 -8.51 1.05 27.92
CA ARG A 560 -9.68 1.84 28.32
C ARG A 560 -9.55 3.22 27.69
N ARG A 561 -10.66 3.98 27.69
CA ARG A 561 -10.77 5.33 27.14
C ARG A 561 -9.71 6.34 27.63
N ARG A 562 -9.12 6.16 28.82
CA ARG A 562 -8.11 7.09 29.38
C ARG A 562 -6.85 7.24 28.52
N PHE A 563 -6.54 6.28 27.64
CA PHE A 563 -5.32 6.28 26.82
C PHE A 563 -5.52 6.88 25.42
N ILE A 564 -6.73 7.29 25.06
CA ILE A 564 -7.05 7.80 23.71
C ILE A 564 -6.19 9.01 23.36
N MET A 565 -6.04 9.98 24.26
CA MET A 565 -5.24 11.18 23.98
C MET A 565 -3.75 10.88 23.83
N THR A 566 -3.21 9.99 24.66
CA THR A 566 -1.82 9.52 24.53
C THR A 566 -1.59 8.86 23.18
N TYR A 567 -2.50 7.98 22.77
CA TYR A 567 -2.46 7.34 21.46
C TYR A 567 -2.49 8.36 20.31
N LYS A 568 -3.38 9.36 20.35
CA LYS A 568 -3.48 10.40 19.30
C LYS A 568 -2.21 11.25 19.19
N VAL A 569 -1.60 11.59 20.32
CA VAL A 569 -0.33 12.34 20.35
C VAL A 569 0.80 11.51 19.76
N ILE A 570 0.90 10.22 20.11
CA ILE A 570 1.89 9.30 19.52
C ILE A 570 1.66 9.18 18.00
N TYR A 571 0.41 8.99 17.58
CA TYR A 571 0.04 8.88 16.17
C TYR A 571 0.48 10.12 15.36
N CYS A 572 0.20 11.33 15.85
CA CYS A 572 0.64 12.56 15.18
C CYS A 572 2.18 12.72 15.23
N GLY A 573 2.81 12.35 16.33
CA GLY A 573 4.28 12.41 16.48
C GLY A 573 5.01 11.49 15.50
N LEU A 574 4.47 10.30 15.24
CA LEU A 574 5.03 9.34 14.27
C LEU A 574 5.09 9.91 12.84
N ALA A 575 4.08 10.68 12.43
CA ALA A 575 4.06 11.33 11.12
C ALA A 575 5.20 12.37 10.96
N VAL A 576 5.63 13.01 12.04
CA VAL A 576 6.80 13.90 12.03
C VAL A 576 8.09 13.07 12.03
N PHE A 577 8.15 12.10 12.94
CA PHE A 577 9.33 11.26 13.16
C PHE A 577 9.79 10.53 11.89
N VAL A 578 8.85 9.95 11.13
CA VAL A 578 9.16 9.23 9.89
C VAL A 578 9.73 10.12 8.78
N THR A 579 9.44 11.42 8.84
CA THR A 579 9.90 12.41 7.86
C THR A 579 11.23 13.07 8.25
N LEU A 580 11.83 12.66 9.38
CA LEU A 580 13.16 13.11 9.77
C LEU A 580 14.23 12.53 8.83
N PRO A 581 15.25 13.33 8.45
CA PRO A 581 16.30 12.87 7.56
C PRO A 581 17.02 11.63 8.10
N GLY A 582 17.20 10.62 7.24
CA GLY A 582 18.01 9.44 7.54
C GLY A 582 17.34 8.35 8.39
N PHE A 583 16.09 8.53 8.83
CA PHE A 583 15.40 7.49 9.60
C PHE A 583 14.86 6.35 8.71
N ILE A 584 14.19 6.70 7.60
CA ILE A 584 13.73 5.73 6.61
C ILE A 584 14.37 6.06 5.28
N THR A 585 15.21 5.14 4.81
CA THR A 585 15.98 5.30 3.58
C THR A 585 15.37 4.54 2.41
N THR A 586 14.48 3.56 2.67
CA THR A 586 13.83 2.76 1.61
C THR A 586 12.34 2.58 1.87
N THR A 587 11.54 2.57 0.79
CA THR A 587 10.10 2.24 0.85
C THR A 587 9.85 0.82 1.35
N GLY A 588 10.73 -0.12 0.97
CA GLY A 588 10.57 -1.54 1.28
C GLY A 588 10.52 -1.84 2.78
N GLN A 589 11.24 -1.08 3.61
CA GLN A 589 11.19 -1.25 5.07
C GLN A 589 9.81 -0.93 5.66
N LEU A 590 9.18 0.16 5.18
CA LEU A 590 7.84 0.56 5.59
C LEU A 590 6.77 -0.41 5.06
N GLU A 591 6.90 -0.82 3.80
CA GLU A 591 6.00 -1.76 3.15
C GLU A 591 6.01 -3.11 3.86
N ASN A 592 7.19 -3.68 4.15
CA ASN A 592 7.30 -4.95 4.87
C ASN A 592 6.62 -4.91 6.24
N LEU A 593 6.75 -3.80 6.97
CA LEU A 593 6.13 -3.69 8.29
C LEU A 593 4.59 -3.47 8.20
N ALA A 594 4.12 -2.80 7.14
CA ALA A 594 2.70 -2.67 6.85
C ALA A 594 2.07 -3.99 6.38
N ASP A 595 2.78 -4.75 5.54
CA ASP A 595 2.39 -6.06 5.04
C ASP A 595 2.27 -7.08 6.18
N LEU A 596 3.16 -7.02 7.17
CA LEU A 596 3.07 -7.86 8.36
C LEU A 596 1.77 -7.58 9.13
N GLY A 597 1.49 -6.32 9.42
CA GLY A 597 0.30 -5.92 10.18
C GLY A 597 -0.99 -6.36 9.46
N THR A 598 -1.10 -6.02 8.18
CA THR A 598 -2.28 -6.32 7.36
C THR A 598 -2.45 -7.82 7.10
N GLY A 599 -1.35 -8.54 6.88
CA GLY A 599 -1.35 -9.99 6.74
C GLY A 599 -1.90 -10.69 7.99
N VAL A 600 -1.43 -10.34 9.19
CA VAL A 600 -1.93 -10.95 10.43
C VAL A 600 -3.41 -10.60 10.68
N MET A 601 -3.84 -9.37 10.39
CA MET A 601 -5.24 -8.97 10.50
C MET A 601 -6.15 -9.86 9.64
N LEU A 602 -5.73 -10.15 8.41
CA LEU A 602 -6.47 -11.02 7.51
C LEU A 602 -6.57 -12.46 8.06
N PHE A 603 -5.48 -13.01 8.61
CA PHE A 603 -5.50 -14.33 9.26
C PHE A 603 -6.39 -14.37 10.51
N ALA A 604 -6.50 -13.26 11.23
CA ALA A 604 -7.38 -13.17 12.38
C ALA A 604 -8.85 -13.07 11.97
N ASN A 605 -9.17 -12.24 10.98
CA ASN A 605 -10.56 -11.91 10.63
C ASN A 605 -11.21 -12.86 9.63
N LEU A 606 -10.48 -13.38 8.64
CA LEU A 606 -11.04 -14.26 7.61
C LEU A 606 -11.70 -15.52 8.20
N PRO A 607 -11.10 -16.21 9.20
CA PRO A 607 -11.77 -17.32 9.88
C PRO A 607 -13.03 -16.91 10.65
N ILE A 608 -13.03 -15.73 11.27
CA ILE A 608 -14.17 -15.20 12.02
C ILE A 608 -15.38 -15.07 11.08
N ILE A 609 -15.20 -14.39 9.94
CA ILE A 609 -16.31 -14.16 9.01
C ILE A 609 -16.75 -15.46 8.32
N LEU A 610 -15.85 -16.41 8.05
CA LEU A 610 -16.22 -17.73 7.51
C LEU A 610 -17.07 -18.52 8.51
N PHE A 611 -16.67 -18.56 9.77
CA PHE A 611 -17.40 -19.26 10.83
C PHE A 611 -18.77 -18.62 11.11
N MET A 612 -18.79 -17.29 11.17
CA MET A 612 -19.98 -16.52 11.56
C MET A 612 -20.86 -16.07 10.39
N GLY A 613 -20.40 -16.24 9.16
CA GLY A 613 -21.07 -15.75 7.94
C GLY A 613 -22.50 -16.26 7.78
N HIS A 614 -22.82 -17.43 8.34
CA HIS A 614 -24.18 -17.95 8.35
C HIS A 614 -25.20 -17.00 9.02
N GLN A 615 -24.77 -16.18 9.98
CA GLN A 615 -25.61 -15.18 10.64
C GLN A 615 -25.89 -14.00 9.71
N ALA A 616 -24.88 -13.49 9.01
CA ALA A 616 -25.07 -12.47 7.97
C ALA A 616 -26.01 -12.99 6.86
N MET A 617 -25.88 -14.25 6.44
CA MET A 617 -26.74 -14.84 5.41
C MET A 617 -28.20 -15.01 5.87
N ARG A 618 -28.44 -15.24 7.17
CA ARG A 618 -29.79 -15.21 7.73
C ARG A 618 -30.35 -13.78 7.72
N ALA A 619 -29.55 -12.81 8.15
CA ALA A 619 -29.93 -11.40 8.15
C ALA A 619 -30.23 -10.89 6.73
N PHE A 620 -29.39 -11.23 5.73
CA PHE A 620 -29.62 -10.88 4.32
C PHE A 620 -30.94 -11.42 3.79
N ARG A 621 -31.26 -12.70 4.06
CA ARG A 621 -32.51 -13.30 3.59
C ARG A 621 -33.74 -12.60 4.18
N ASP A 622 -33.69 -12.27 5.48
CA ASP A 622 -34.77 -11.54 6.13
C ASP A 622 -34.90 -10.10 5.59
N TYR A 623 -33.80 -9.36 5.56
CA TYR A 623 -33.76 -7.98 5.09
C TYR A 623 -34.26 -7.85 3.65
N PHE A 624 -33.73 -8.65 2.71
CA PHE A 624 -34.15 -8.56 1.31
C PHE A 624 -35.58 -9.06 1.08
N SER A 625 -36.06 -10.02 1.87
CA SER A 625 -37.47 -10.41 1.82
C SER A 625 -38.39 -9.25 2.24
N ARG A 626 -38.02 -8.49 3.26
CA ARG A 626 -38.76 -7.29 3.70
C ARG A 626 -38.65 -6.14 2.69
N LEU A 627 -37.47 -5.92 2.12
CA LEU A 627 -37.24 -4.91 1.08
C LEU A 627 -38.06 -5.21 -0.20
N ASP A 628 -37.95 -6.42 -0.74
CA ASP A 628 -38.59 -6.81 -2.01
C ASP A 628 -40.12 -6.87 -1.89
N SER A 629 -40.65 -7.03 -0.67
CA SER A 629 -42.09 -6.98 -0.39
C SER A 629 -42.62 -5.57 -0.11
N GLY A 630 -41.76 -4.54 -0.15
CA GLY A 630 -42.15 -3.15 0.13
C GLY A 630 -42.53 -2.89 1.59
N ARG A 631 -42.09 -3.74 2.53
CA ARG A 631 -42.37 -3.60 3.97
C ARG A 631 -41.40 -2.68 4.70
N MET A 632 -40.37 -2.18 4.02
CA MET A 632 -39.44 -1.21 4.59
C MET A 632 -39.95 0.20 4.32
N GLU A 633 -40.08 0.99 5.37
CA GLU A 633 -40.35 2.42 5.23
C GLU A 633 -39.16 3.09 4.54
N SER A 634 -39.47 3.95 3.57
CA SER A 634 -38.49 4.78 2.87
C SER A 634 -39.11 6.13 2.63
N HIS A 635 -38.26 7.13 2.45
CA HIS A 635 -38.69 8.49 2.13
C HIS A 635 -37.95 9.03 0.92
N ALA A 636 -38.37 10.21 0.46
CA ALA A 636 -37.65 10.92 -0.59
C ALA A 636 -36.21 11.20 -0.13
N ALA A 637 -35.26 11.05 -1.05
CA ALA A 637 -33.86 11.35 -0.76
C ALA A 637 -33.72 12.82 -0.36
N PRO A 638 -33.06 13.14 0.76
CA PRO A 638 -32.71 14.51 1.12
C PRO A 638 -31.82 15.18 0.06
N ALA A 639 -31.61 16.49 0.18
CA ALA A 639 -30.65 17.18 -0.66
C ALA A 639 -29.24 16.60 -0.43
N LEU A 640 -28.42 16.50 -1.49
CA LEU A 640 -27.06 15.95 -1.37
C LEU A 640 -26.23 16.72 -0.33
N THR A 641 -26.44 18.04 -0.22
CA THR A 641 -25.80 18.86 0.82
C THR A 641 -26.19 18.41 2.23
N ASP A 642 -27.44 18.03 2.46
CA ASP A 642 -27.87 17.57 3.78
C ASP A 642 -27.25 16.22 4.12
N VAL A 643 -27.15 15.31 3.15
CA VAL A 643 -26.48 14.00 3.31
C VAL A 643 -24.98 14.17 3.58
N VAL A 644 -24.29 15.00 2.79
CA VAL A 644 -22.84 15.25 2.95
C VAL A 644 -22.53 15.88 4.31
N GLU A 645 -23.39 16.78 4.79
CA GLU A 645 -23.20 17.48 6.06
C GLU A 645 -23.77 16.73 7.27
N GLY A 646 -24.39 15.56 7.02
CA GLY A 646 -25.07 14.76 8.04
C GLY A 646 -26.18 15.53 8.74
N ARG A 647 -26.95 16.33 7.99
CA ARG A 647 -28.15 17.07 8.42
C ARG A 647 -29.45 16.31 8.17
N ASP A 648 -29.39 15.25 7.36
CA ASP A 648 -30.48 14.31 7.07
C ASP A 648 -30.94 13.49 8.29
N VAL A 649 -30.01 13.16 9.19
CA VAL A 649 -30.25 12.34 10.40
C VAL A 649 -30.19 13.14 11.71
N ARG A 650 -30.22 14.48 11.65
CA ARG A 650 -30.13 15.36 12.82
C ARG A 650 -31.46 15.66 13.49
#